data_AF-A0A356B3S2-F1
#
_entry.id   AF-A0A356B3S2-F1
#
_cell.length_a   1.000
_cell.length_b   1.000
_cell.length_c   1.000
_cell.angle_alpha   90.00
_cell.angle_beta   90.00
_cell.angle_gamma   90.00
#
_symmetry.space_group_name_H-M   'P 1'
#
loop_
_entity.id
_entity.type
_entity.pdbx_description
1 polymer ?
#
loop_
_entity_poly.entity_id
_entity_poly.type
_entity_poly.pdbx_seq_one_letter_code
_entity_poly.pdbx_strand_id
1 'polypeptide(L)'
;MTRKKTSFLIITAILLVLVVGLVWYFVKPSESEIRIQQDGIATRSCYQDPYEYHKALEALLYEVDQGAMSNEDIAGSIEWISRNLEDIGAYYETLSFLNEQKGEETIGAVEGENPIGGGRGYKDIKRTGKYSVKSAAQFVKAVANAKEGDVIFVQENAKIDLTDYMIAQNYTIRLKDGVTLASDRGRDGSEGGIIFTTAIVDQPMIDAGNNVRITGLVIQGPDAKRRDMSDMKTGAGIFSDGSGVTIDNCEISGFGYAAIELKNGKDNLITNNYIHHNRNINTGYGIRAMNATVGIESNLFNHNNVSIFGEGGANCSLEIVNNVEMGENYSAFIQMGSLSQNEEVVSGGSISIRNNTYMSRQNPFAFLDIPQGGLQIKNNYFGGNEGSYDKEKLYGKNNKYKEYYDNNRFGLLKNVNVSTPSLSFTYTADMNRTGITNRVFYGDVEVSQAYLRELQVQLLEEADVQVIKETIEKALVEIEKYDRYYQFIGQTWFERNGDRYGAIPDDSPLGGGYGYQDIITDGDYIVETKEELLDALSKAKSGEVVFIKGDAVIDLTTVKDPIAINDGVTLASDRGKKASTGAFVFSDSYVNPMFNAGADVRITGITFKGADSERRIEFHARTLLGPDALGRDVYYKLVALDCIKTVKDNLEVDNCEFSGFSHSPVFISGGKDHHIHHNFLHHNQRQGLGYGVCLDKSTALIEYNLMNANRHDIAGTGAPGSGYQASNNVQMGISLSHCFDMHGGRDRGDGTDIAGKYVLMFNNLFLSDEYPYYLRGTPTDMQEFYNNAIYNQLGVWQTGPLYGTGAQRNKIVVKNNLFNVKAEGVLVK
;
A
#
# COMPACT_ATOMS: atom_id res chain seq x y z
N MET A 1 26.97 -42.76 -33.56
CA MET A 1 26.91 -43.85 -34.57
C MET A 1 27.23 -45.14 -33.83
N THR A 2 26.27 -46.01 -33.50
CA THR A 2 25.66 -47.07 -34.33
C THR A 2 24.33 -47.50 -33.66
N ARG A 3 23.18 -47.42 -34.37
CA ARG A 3 22.36 -48.56 -34.92
C ARG A 3 22.03 -49.67 -33.89
N LYS A 4 20.81 -50.21 -33.76
CA LYS A 4 19.56 -50.15 -34.54
C LYS A 4 18.45 -50.88 -33.75
N LYS A 5 17.21 -50.48 -34.01
CA LYS A 5 15.94 -51.19 -33.76
C LYS A 5 15.93 -52.61 -34.34
N THR A 6 15.20 -53.54 -33.70
CA THR A 6 14.09 -54.27 -34.35
C THR A 6 13.16 -54.94 -33.34
N SER A 7 11.86 -54.78 -33.63
CA SER A 7 10.66 -55.26 -32.95
C SER A 7 10.30 -56.71 -33.34
N PHE A 8 9.36 -57.33 -32.61
CA PHE A 8 8.24 -58.23 -33.01
C PHE A 8 7.82 -59.07 -31.77
N LEU A 9 6.59 -59.51 -31.49
CA LEU A 9 5.19 -59.18 -31.83
C LEU A 9 4.33 -60.20 -31.02
N ILE A 10 3.29 -59.72 -30.32
CA ILE A 10 1.93 -60.27 -30.04
C ILE A 10 1.74 -61.79 -29.76
N ILE A 11 1.01 -62.13 -28.67
CA ILE A 11 -0.27 -62.91 -28.64
C ILE A 11 -0.77 -63.10 -27.18
N THR A 12 -1.85 -62.37 -26.87
CA THR A 12 -3.12 -62.73 -26.20
C THR A 12 -3.20 -63.66 -24.96
N ALA A 13 -3.63 -63.04 -23.84
CA ALA A 13 -4.69 -63.40 -22.87
C ALA A 13 -4.70 -64.75 -22.09
N ILE A 14 -4.71 -64.65 -20.73
CA ILE A 14 -5.85 -65.00 -19.84
C ILE A 14 -5.55 -64.55 -18.38
N LEU A 15 -6.59 -64.00 -17.75
CA LEU A 15 -6.87 -63.61 -16.35
C LEU A 15 -6.01 -64.23 -15.21
N LEU A 16 -5.62 -63.42 -14.19
CA LEU A 16 -6.39 -63.18 -12.93
C LEU A 16 -5.56 -62.36 -11.89
N VAL A 17 -6.04 -61.16 -11.53
CA VAL A 17 -6.05 -60.54 -10.17
C VAL A 17 -4.72 -60.33 -9.40
N LEU A 18 -4.27 -59.06 -9.30
CA LEU A 18 -4.12 -58.29 -8.03
C LEU A 18 -3.47 -56.88 -8.22
N VAL A 19 -4.17 -55.87 -7.68
CA VAL A 19 -3.73 -54.57 -7.13
C VAL A 19 -3.18 -53.49 -8.09
N VAL A 20 -4.15 -52.82 -8.72
CA VAL A 20 -4.40 -51.36 -8.77
C VAL A 20 -3.21 -50.43 -8.50
N GLY A 21 -2.59 -49.99 -9.60
CA GLY A 21 -1.99 -48.68 -9.75
C GLY A 21 -2.45 -48.08 -11.09
N LEU A 22 -2.96 -46.85 -11.06
CA LEU A 22 -3.10 -45.90 -12.18
C LEU A 22 -3.84 -46.33 -13.46
N VAL A 23 -5.07 -45.84 -13.64
CA VAL A 23 -5.64 -45.20 -14.86
C VAL A 23 -6.86 -44.38 -14.38
N TRP A 24 -6.81 -43.06 -14.18
CA TRP A 24 -7.05 -42.02 -15.20
C TRP A 24 -8.12 -42.37 -16.24
N TYR A 25 -9.40 -42.28 -15.86
CA TYR A 25 -10.44 -41.92 -16.82
C TYR A 25 -11.53 -41.05 -16.19
N PHE A 26 -11.84 -39.99 -16.94
CA PHE A 26 -12.83 -38.97 -16.71
C PHE A 26 -14.21 -39.55 -16.34
N VAL A 27 -14.69 -39.19 -15.16
CA VAL A 27 -16.13 -39.09 -14.88
C VAL A 27 -16.36 -37.63 -14.57
N LYS A 28 -17.05 -36.93 -15.49
CA LYS A 28 -17.60 -35.60 -15.21
C LYS A 28 -18.49 -35.73 -13.97
N PRO A 29 -18.28 -34.92 -12.91
CA PRO A 29 -19.31 -34.74 -11.91
C PRO A 29 -20.53 -34.14 -12.59
N SER A 30 -21.71 -34.68 -12.29
CA SER A 30 -22.98 -34.04 -12.62
C SER A 30 -22.99 -32.64 -12.02
N GLU A 31 -23.34 -31.65 -12.84
CA GLU A 31 -23.58 -30.26 -12.43
C GLU A 31 -24.70 -30.21 -11.38
N SER A 32 -24.34 -30.29 -10.11
CA SER A 32 -25.09 -29.66 -9.03
C SER A 32 -24.49 -28.27 -8.86
N GLU A 33 -25.24 -27.26 -9.30
CA GLU A 33 -24.93 -25.85 -9.14
C GLU A 33 -24.84 -25.47 -7.66
N ILE A 34 -23.62 -25.42 -7.12
CA ILE A 34 -23.24 -24.35 -6.19
C ILE A 34 -21.85 -23.89 -6.62
N ARG A 35 -21.83 -23.03 -7.64
CA ARG A 35 -20.70 -22.13 -7.84
C ARG A 35 -20.85 -21.07 -6.75
N ILE A 36 -19.87 -20.90 -5.86
CA ILE A 36 -19.66 -19.57 -5.27
C ILE A 36 -19.05 -18.73 -6.41
N GLN A 37 -19.92 -18.35 -7.34
CA GLN A 37 -19.59 -17.41 -8.37
C GLN A 37 -19.54 -16.07 -7.62
N GLN A 38 -18.35 -15.52 -7.38
CA GLN A 38 -18.24 -14.07 -7.24
C GLN A 38 -18.75 -13.51 -8.58
N ASP A 39 -20.06 -13.31 -8.69
CA ASP A 39 -20.65 -12.27 -9.53
C ASP A 39 -20.07 -10.98 -8.95
N GLY A 40 -19.29 -10.19 -9.70
CA GLY A 40 -18.50 -9.16 -9.00
C GLY A 40 -17.57 -8.30 -9.83
N ILE A 41 -17.35 -7.12 -9.26
CA ILE A 41 -16.34 -6.14 -9.64
C ILE A 41 -14.98 -6.81 -9.48
N ALA A 42 -14.18 -6.85 -10.54
CA ALA A 42 -12.78 -7.24 -10.40
C ALA A 42 -12.02 -6.04 -9.84
N THR A 43 -11.61 -6.08 -8.57
CA THR A 43 -10.96 -4.96 -7.86
C THR A 43 -9.57 -5.37 -7.38
N ARG A 44 -8.60 -4.45 -7.49
CA ARG A 44 -7.26 -4.57 -6.90
C ARG A 44 -6.88 -3.39 -6.02
N SER A 45 -7.60 -2.27 -6.11
CA SER A 45 -7.30 -1.08 -5.30
C SER A 45 -8.00 -1.16 -3.94
N CYS A 46 -7.44 -1.97 -3.05
CA CYS A 46 -7.91 -2.06 -1.66
C CYS A 46 -7.23 -1.00 -0.78
N TYR A 47 -8.02 -0.21 -0.05
CA TYR A 47 -7.51 0.86 0.81
C TYR A 47 -7.73 0.61 2.31
N GLN A 48 -8.25 -0.57 2.65
CA GLN A 48 -8.38 -0.99 4.04
C GLN A 48 -7.00 -1.15 4.68
N ASP A 49 -6.87 -0.76 5.94
CA ASP A 49 -5.59 -0.83 6.68
C ASP A 49 -5.11 -2.30 6.73
N PRO A 50 -3.94 -2.63 6.16
CA PRO A 50 -3.38 -3.99 6.21
C PRO A 50 -3.25 -4.53 7.64
N TYR A 51 -3.13 -3.66 8.65
CA TYR A 51 -3.13 -4.06 10.06
C TYR A 51 -4.45 -4.71 10.49
N GLU A 52 -5.60 -4.19 10.05
CA GLU A 52 -6.91 -4.76 10.38
C GLU A 52 -7.12 -6.10 9.69
N TYR A 53 -6.66 -6.22 8.44
CA TYR A 53 -6.65 -7.49 7.71
C TYR A 53 -5.75 -8.53 8.40
N HIS A 54 -4.54 -8.15 8.80
CA HIS A 54 -3.61 -9.00 9.55
C HIS A 54 -4.22 -9.49 10.86
N LYS A 55 -4.75 -8.59 11.70
CA LYS A 55 -5.42 -8.95 12.96
C LYS A 55 -6.57 -9.93 12.77
N ALA A 56 -7.38 -9.74 11.72
CA ALA A 56 -8.48 -10.64 11.42
C ALA A 56 -8.00 -12.05 11.05
N LEU A 57 -6.91 -12.15 10.28
CA LEU A 57 -6.30 -13.44 9.94
C LEU A 57 -5.62 -14.11 11.14
N GLU A 58 -4.92 -13.34 11.98
CA GLU A 58 -4.25 -13.87 13.16
C GLU A 58 -5.27 -14.39 14.18
N ALA A 59 -6.37 -13.65 14.40
CA ALA A 59 -7.47 -14.12 15.23
C ALA A 59 -8.18 -15.34 14.61
N LEU A 60 -8.39 -15.37 13.29
CA LEU A 60 -8.97 -16.53 12.62
C LEU A 60 -8.11 -17.78 12.81
N LEU A 61 -6.79 -17.68 12.60
CA LEU A 61 -5.86 -18.80 12.80
C LEU A 61 -5.92 -19.31 14.25
N TYR A 62 -5.93 -18.39 15.22
CA TYR A 62 -6.03 -18.74 16.63
C TYR A 62 -7.32 -19.52 16.95
N GLU A 63 -8.48 -19.08 16.47
CA GLU A 63 -9.75 -19.77 16.70
C GLU A 63 -9.81 -21.16 16.03
N VAL A 64 -9.23 -21.28 14.83
CA VAL A 64 -9.04 -22.57 14.15
C VAL A 64 -8.12 -23.49 14.98
N ASP A 65 -7.07 -22.95 15.59
CA ASP A 65 -6.15 -23.70 16.44
C ASP A 65 -6.80 -24.23 17.72
N GLN A 66 -7.77 -23.50 18.28
CA GLN A 66 -8.56 -23.97 19.42
C GLN A 66 -9.60 -25.04 19.04
N GLY A 67 -9.79 -25.31 17.75
CA GLY A 67 -10.84 -26.23 17.27
C GLY A 67 -12.25 -25.69 17.49
N ALA A 68 -12.40 -24.36 17.54
CA ALA A 68 -13.65 -23.69 17.89
C ALA A 68 -14.60 -23.44 16.69
N MET A 69 -14.19 -23.81 15.47
CA MET A 69 -14.89 -23.44 14.23
C MET A 69 -15.14 -24.64 13.31
N SER A 70 -16.31 -24.67 12.67
CA SER A 70 -16.61 -25.59 11.56
C SER A 70 -16.07 -25.05 10.23
N ASN A 71 -15.96 -25.89 9.19
CA ASN A 71 -15.57 -25.43 7.85
C ASN A 71 -16.50 -24.34 7.29
N GLU A 72 -17.78 -24.36 7.66
CA GLU A 72 -18.77 -23.33 7.29
C GLU A 72 -18.47 -21.99 7.99
N ASP A 73 -18.16 -22.02 9.30
CA ASP A 73 -17.78 -20.83 10.06
C ASP A 73 -16.49 -20.19 9.52
N ILE A 74 -15.51 -21.03 9.13
CA ILE A 74 -14.24 -20.60 8.56
C ILE A 74 -14.47 -19.97 7.18
N ALA A 75 -15.26 -20.63 6.31
CA ALA A 75 -15.58 -20.10 4.98
C ALA A 75 -16.28 -18.74 5.07
N GLY A 76 -17.26 -18.60 5.98
CA GLY A 76 -17.95 -17.34 6.24
C GLY A 76 -17.03 -16.24 6.78
N SER A 77 -16.07 -16.60 7.63
CA SER A 77 -15.06 -15.66 8.15
C SER A 77 -14.12 -15.18 7.04
N ILE A 78 -13.65 -16.08 6.17
CA ILE A 78 -12.79 -15.71 5.02
C ILE A 78 -13.56 -14.82 4.03
N GLU A 79 -14.83 -15.14 3.77
CA GLU A 79 -15.70 -14.34 2.91
C GLU A 79 -15.86 -12.93 3.48
N TRP A 80 -16.09 -12.81 4.78
CA TRP A 80 -16.16 -11.52 5.46
C TRP A 80 -14.86 -10.74 5.36
N ILE A 81 -13.72 -11.36 5.68
CA ILE A 81 -12.40 -10.73 5.64
C ILE A 81 -12.10 -10.21 4.22
N SER A 82 -12.41 -11.02 3.20
CA SER A 82 -12.21 -10.64 1.80
C SER A 82 -13.09 -9.45 1.40
N ARG A 83 -14.38 -9.49 1.73
CA ARG A 83 -15.32 -8.39 1.43
C ARG A 83 -15.01 -7.11 2.19
N ASN A 84 -14.49 -7.22 3.41
CA ASN A 84 -14.08 -6.07 4.21
C ASN A 84 -12.86 -5.38 3.60
N LEU A 85 -11.91 -6.14 3.05
CA LEU A 85 -10.75 -5.58 2.36
C LEU A 85 -11.16 -4.83 1.08
N GLU A 86 -12.08 -5.41 0.30
CA GLU A 86 -12.58 -4.82 -0.94
C GLU A 86 -13.53 -3.63 -0.70
N ASP A 87 -14.10 -3.51 0.51
CA ASP A 87 -15.04 -2.45 0.90
C ASP A 87 -16.27 -2.34 -0.03
N ILE A 88 -16.77 -3.52 -0.46
CA ILE A 88 -17.91 -3.65 -1.39
C ILE A 88 -19.05 -4.52 -0.84
N GLY A 89 -18.99 -4.92 0.43
CA GLY A 89 -19.97 -5.83 1.05
C GLY A 89 -21.43 -5.38 0.89
N ALA A 90 -21.71 -4.09 1.12
CA ALA A 90 -23.05 -3.52 0.98
C ALA A 90 -23.61 -3.64 -0.44
N TYR A 91 -22.77 -3.54 -1.47
CA TYR A 91 -23.22 -3.69 -2.86
C TYR A 91 -23.70 -5.10 -3.16
N TYR A 92 -22.96 -6.11 -2.71
CA TYR A 92 -23.37 -7.50 -2.90
C TYR A 92 -24.71 -7.82 -2.24
N GLU A 93 -25.00 -7.24 -1.07
CA GLU A 93 -26.29 -7.39 -0.40
C GLU A 93 -27.45 -6.74 -1.17
N THR A 94 -27.17 -5.76 -2.02
CA THR A 94 -28.18 -4.98 -2.77
C THR A 94 -28.29 -5.33 -4.25
N LEU A 95 -27.40 -6.16 -4.77
CA LEU A 95 -27.27 -6.45 -6.21
C LEU A 95 -28.60 -6.91 -6.84
N SER A 96 -29.35 -7.76 -6.14
CA SER A 96 -30.65 -8.28 -6.59
C SER A 96 -31.80 -7.27 -6.51
N PHE A 97 -31.56 -6.09 -5.92
CA PHE A 97 -32.55 -5.05 -5.68
C PHE A 97 -32.25 -3.75 -6.42
N LEU A 98 -31.22 -3.71 -7.28
CA LEU A 98 -30.80 -2.48 -7.97
C LEU A 98 -31.91 -1.85 -8.80
N ASN A 99 -32.90 -2.61 -9.25
CA ASN A 99 -34.05 -2.09 -9.96
C ASN A 99 -35.35 -2.81 -9.57
N GLU A 100 -36.47 -2.17 -9.91
CA GLU A 100 -37.80 -2.77 -9.85
C GLU A 100 -38.56 -2.58 -11.17
N GLN A 101 -39.45 -3.52 -11.47
CA GLN A 101 -40.36 -3.45 -12.61
C GLN A 101 -41.65 -2.72 -12.24
N LYS A 102 -42.07 -1.75 -13.06
CA LYS A 102 -43.35 -1.05 -12.91
C LYS A 102 -44.06 -0.93 -14.27
N GLY A 103 -44.89 -1.91 -14.58
CA GLY A 103 -45.52 -2.00 -15.90
C GLY A 103 -44.49 -2.42 -16.95
N GLU A 104 -44.32 -1.61 -18.00
CA GLU A 104 -43.28 -1.80 -19.04
C GLU A 104 -41.99 -1.01 -18.77
N GLU A 105 -41.96 -0.17 -17.72
CA GLU A 105 -40.77 0.63 -17.36
C GLU A 105 -40.00 -0.02 -16.21
N THR A 106 -38.66 0.02 -16.30
CA THR A 106 -37.74 -0.35 -15.21
C THR A 106 -37.29 0.90 -14.46
N ILE A 107 -37.28 0.84 -13.13
CA ILE A 107 -36.85 1.92 -12.24
C ILE A 107 -35.60 1.49 -11.49
N GLY A 108 -34.56 2.31 -11.51
CA GLY A 108 -33.22 1.96 -11.00
C GLY A 108 -32.29 1.42 -12.10
N ALA A 109 -31.06 1.12 -11.71
CA ALA A 109 -29.98 0.70 -12.57
C ALA A 109 -30.23 -0.67 -13.19
N VAL A 110 -30.07 -0.73 -14.51
CA VAL A 110 -30.23 -1.95 -15.30
C VAL A 110 -28.88 -2.27 -15.93
N GLU A 111 -28.42 -3.49 -15.70
CA GLU A 111 -27.25 -4.00 -16.41
C GLU A 111 -27.57 -4.15 -17.90
N GLY A 112 -26.70 -3.58 -18.74
CA GLY A 112 -26.78 -3.71 -20.18
C GLY A 112 -26.13 -5.00 -20.66
N GLU A 113 -25.47 -4.92 -21.82
CA GLU A 113 -24.65 -6.03 -22.32
C GLU A 113 -23.39 -6.31 -21.50
N ASN A 114 -22.94 -5.30 -20.74
CA ASN A 114 -21.76 -5.31 -19.88
C ASN A 114 -22.19 -5.02 -18.43
N PRO A 115 -21.49 -5.58 -17.42
CA PRO A 115 -21.80 -5.40 -16.01
C PRO A 115 -21.60 -3.95 -15.55
N ILE A 116 -22.41 -3.49 -14.60
CA ILE A 116 -22.20 -2.18 -13.95
C ILE A 116 -20.85 -2.22 -13.20
N GLY A 117 -20.01 -1.20 -13.42
CA GLY A 117 -18.64 -1.17 -12.86
C GLY A 117 -17.58 -1.97 -13.63
N GLY A 118 -17.97 -2.69 -14.69
CA GLY A 118 -17.08 -3.48 -15.53
C GLY A 118 -16.62 -4.78 -14.83
N GLY A 119 -15.46 -5.28 -15.21
CA GLY A 119 -14.90 -6.51 -14.66
C GLY A 119 -15.52 -7.77 -15.28
N ARG A 120 -15.82 -8.76 -14.44
CA ARG A 120 -16.20 -10.11 -14.90
C ARG A 120 -17.47 -10.06 -15.76
N GLY A 121 -17.38 -10.55 -16.99
CA GLY A 121 -18.49 -10.54 -17.95
C GLY A 121 -18.45 -9.38 -18.95
N TYR A 122 -17.51 -8.44 -18.81
CA TYR A 122 -17.28 -7.42 -19.82
C TYR A 122 -16.86 -8.03 -21.17
N LYS A 123 -17.45 -7.56 -22.28
CA LYS A 123 -17.31 -8.23 -23.59
C LYS A 123 -16.16 -7.70 -24.46
N ASP A 124 -15.95 -6.38 -24.51
CA ASP A 124 -14.95 -5.76 -25.40
C ASP A 124 -13.58 -5.64 -24.73
N ILE A 125 -13.05 -6.77 -24.26
CA ILE A 125 -11.75 -6.87 -23.61
C ILE A 125 -10.63 -6.95 -24.65
N LYS A 126 -9.63 -6.06 -24.53
CA LYS A 126 -8.39 -6.15 -25.32
C LYS A 126 -7.50 -7.26 -24.77
N ARG A 127 -6.83 -7.99 -25.68
CA ARG A 127 -6.01 -9.17 -25.31
C ARG A 127 -4.53 -9.01 -25.61
N THR A 128 -4.19 -8.02 -26.43
CA THR A 128 -2.83 -7.73 -26.88
C THR A 128 -2.80 -6.33 -27.47
N GLY A 129 -1.60 -5.82 -27.71
CA GLY A 129 -1.37 -4.57 -28.40
C GLY A 129 -0.05 -4.59 -29.15
N LYS A 130 0.18 -3.56 -29.96
CA LYS A 130 1.46 -3.37 -30.65
C LYS A 130 2.61 -3.24 -29.65
N TYR A 131 2.33 -2.63 -28.50
CA TYR A 131 3.23 -2.60 -27.36
C TYR A 131 2.63 -3.46 -26.26
N SER A 132 3.39 -4.41 -25.73
CA SER A 132 3.04 -5.16 -24.51
C SER A 132 4.08 -4.85 -23.45
N VAL A 133 3.63 -4.39 -22.28
CA VAL A 133 4.52 -3.82 -21.25
C VAL A 133 4.23 -4.41 -19.88
N LYS A 134 5.29 -4.50 -19.06
CA LYS A 134 5.21 -4.96 -17.67
C LYS A 134 6.08 -4.16 -16.70
N SER A 135 6.77 -3.12 -17.16
CA SER A 135 7.57 -2.23 -16.32
C SER A 135 7.43 -0.77 -16.74
N ALA A 136 7.78 0.14 -15.83
CA ALA A 136 7.71 1.59 -16.06
C ALA A 136 8.53 2.02 -17.28
N ALA A 137 9.80 1.61 -17.42
CA ALA A 137 10.61 1.93 -18.60
C ALA A 137 9.99 1.43 -19.91
N GLN A 138 9.43 0.21 -19.94
CA GLN A 138 8.77 -0.31 -21.14
C GLN A 138 7.53 0.51 -21.50
N PHE A 139 6.74 0.86 -20.49
CA PHE A 139 5.52 1.66 -20.65
C PHE A 139 5.80 3.07 -21.14
N VAL A 140 6.73 3.80 -20.50
CA VAL A 140 7.14 5.14 -20.91
C VAL A 140 7.64 5.15 -22.36
N LYS A 141 8.42 4.13 -22.74
CA LYS A 141 8.88 3.96 -24.12
C LYS A 141 7.72 3.67 -25.08
N ALA A 142 6.75 2.85 -24.70
CA ALA A 142 5.57 2.56 -25.51
C ALA A 142 4.74 3.83 -25.75
N VAL A 143 4.46 4.60 -24.70
CA VAL A 143 3.71 5.87 -24.77
C VAL A 143 4.37 6.85 -25.72
N ALA A 144 5.70 7.02 -25.64
CA ALA A 144 6.42 7.92 -26.53
C ALA A 144 6.31 7.53 -28.03
N ASN A 145 6.27 6.22 -28.31
CA ASN A 145 6.34 5.69 -29.68
C ASN A 145 4.97 5.38 -30.31
N ALA A 146 3.93 5.20 -29.51
CA ALA A 146 2.59 4.90 -29.99
C ALA A 146 2.05 6.01 -30.91
N LYS A 147 1.25 5.60 -31.88
CA LYS A 147 0.58 6.43 -32.89
C LYS A 147 -0.91 6.10 -32.92
N GLU A 148 -1.68 6.92 -33.61
CA GLU A 148 -3.11 6.70 -33.87
C GLU A 148 -3.38 5.25 -34.31
N GLY A 149 -4.37 4.60 -33.66
CA GLY A 149 -4.74 3.21 -33.88
C GLY A 149 -3.86 2.17 -33.16
N ASP A 150 -2.74 2.57 -32.57
CA ASP A 150 -1.91 1.65 -31.78
C ASP A 150 -2.56 1.35 -30.41
N VAL A 151 -2.39 0.11 -29.96
CA VAL A 151 -2.75 -0.34 -28.61
C VAL A 151 -1.48 -0.52 -27.78
N ILE A 152 -1.43 0.12 -26.61
CA ILE A 152 -0.47 -0.15 -25.53
C ILE A 152 -1.17 -1.07 -24.53
N PHE A 153 -0.71 -2.32 -24.44
CA PHE A 153 -1.29 -3.35 -23.58
C PHE A 153 -0.43 -3.59 -22.33
N VAL A 154 -0.98 -3.31 -21.15
CA VAL A 154 -0.37 -3.61 -19.85
C VAL A 154 -0.74 -5.05 -19.47
N GLN A 155 0.26 -5.87 -19.13
CA GLN A 155 0.05 -7.29 -18.80
C GLN A 155 -0.71 -7.47 -17.47
N GLU A 156 -1.48 -8.56 -17.35
CA GLU A 156 -2.38 -8.86 -16.22
C GLU A 156 -1.70 -8.72 -14.83
N ASN A 157 -0.46 -9.19 -14.69
CA ASN A 157 0.29 -9.19 -13.43
C ASN A 157 1.26 -8.01 -13.29
N ALA A 158 1.22 -7.05 -14.22
CA ALA A 158 2.08 -5.89 -14.15
C ALA A 158 1.58 -4.91 -13.07
N LYS A 159 2.48 -4.52 -12.17
CA LYS A 159 2.31 -3.39 -11.23
C LYS A 159 3.28 -2.29 -11.64
N ILE A 160 2.82 -1.32 -12.44
CA ILE A 160 3.66 -0.26 -13.00
C ILE A 160 3.62 0.96 -12.08
N ASP A 161 4.65 1.11 -11.26
CA ASP A 161 4.90 2.29 -10.43
C ASP A 161 5.50 3.43 -11.27
N LEU A 162 4.84 4.59 -11.31
CA LEU A 162 5.32 5.80 -11.99
C LEU A 162 5.76 6.92 -11.03
N THR A 163 5.81 6.65 -9.72
CA THR A 163 6.14 7.65 -8.69
C THR A 163 7.44 8.39 -9.00
N ASP A 164 8.52 7.66 -9.30
CA ASP A 164 9.83 8.27 -9.57
C ASP A 164 9.84 9.08 -10.87
N TYR A 165 9.09 8.63 -11.89
CA TYR A 165 8.93 9.37 -13.13
C TYR A 165 8.17 10.68 -12.92
N MET A 166 7.07 10.65 -12.16
CA MET A 166 6.25 11.83 -11.90
C MET A 166 6.99 12.87 -11.04
N ILE A 167 7.74 12.43 -10.02
CA ILE A 167 8.50 13.33 -9.13
C ILE A 167 9.79 13.80 -9.79
N ALA A 168 10.68 12.87 -10.18
CA ALA A 168 12.05 13.22 -10.57
C ALA A 168 12.15 13.75 -12.01
N GLN A 169 11.21 13.37 -12.88
CA GLN A 169 11.25 13.70 -14.31
C GLN A 169 10.05 14.54 -14.76
N ASN A 170 9.14 14.90 -13.84
CA ASN A 170 7.91 15.64 -14.15
C ASN A 170 7.12 15.00 -15.31
N TYR A 171 7.02 13.67 -15.28
CA TYR A 171 6.43 12.88 -16.35
C TYR A 171 4.89 12.81 -16.21
N THR A 172 4.21 12.91 -17.35
CA THR A 172 2.77 12.65 -17.52
C THR A 172 2.62 11.66 -18.68
N ILE A 173 1.73 10.68 -18.56
CA ILE A 173 1.40 9.75 -19.63
C ILE A 173 0.59 10.51 -20.69
N ARG A 174 1.25 10.98 -21.74
CA ARG A 174 0.59 11.69 -22.85
C ARG A 174 0.18 10.72 -23.94
N LEU A 175 -1.10 10.36 -23.99
CA LEU A 175 -1.69 9.52 -25.04
C LEU A 175 -2.07 10.40 -26.24
N LYS A 176 -1.47 10.12 -27.40
CA LYS A 176 -1.78 10.82 -28.65
C LYS A 176 -3.17 10.43 -29.17
N ASP A 177 -3.71 11.25 -30.05
CA ASP A 177 -5.00 11.02 -30.68
C ASP A 177 -5.15 9.60 -31.25
N GLY A 178 -6.29 8.97 -30.97
CA GLY A 178 -6.65 7.62 -31.43
C GLY A 178 -5.83 6.47 -30.84
N VAL A 179 -4.99 6.71 -29.82
CA VAL A 179 -4.27 5.63 -29.11
C VAL A 179 -5.22 4.94 -28.12
N THR A 180 -5.11 3.61 -28.02
CA THR A 180 -5.75 2.84 -26.95
C THR A 180 -4.74 2.42 -25.90
N LEU A 181 -5.02 2.72 -24.63
CA LEU A 181 -4.31 2.19 -23.48
C LEU A 181 -5.19 1.12 -22.83
N ALA A 182 -4.71 -0.12 -22.72
CA ALA A 182 -5.55 -1.23 -22.29
C ALA A 182 -4.86 -2.27 -21.38
N SER A 183 -5.67 -2.99 -20.62
CA SER A 183 -5.33 -4.31 -20.06
C SER A 183 -6.57 -5.23 -20.15
N ASP A 184 -6.58 -6.35 -19.44
CA ASP A 184 -7.54 -7.44 -19.61
C ASP A 184 -8.49 -7.68 -18.43
N ARG A 185 -8.71 -6.67 -17.57
CA ARG A 185 -9.67 -6.73 -16.45
C ARG A 185 -11.00 -7.32 -16.89
N GLY A 186 -11.47 -8.34 -16.17
CA GLY A 186 -12.69 -9.09 -16.42
C GLY A 186 -12.53 -10.40 -17.20
N ARG A 187 -11.38 -10.63 -17.84
CA ARG A 187 -11.14 -11.82 -18.66
C ARG A 187 -10.70 -12.99 -17.81
N ASP A 188 -11.45 -14.10 -17.85
CA ASP A 188 -11.06 -15.36 -17.19
C ASP A 188 -10.71 -15.17 -15.68
N GLY A 189 -11.28 -14.14 -15.04
CA GLY A 189 -10.98 -13.76 -13.66
C GLY A 189 -9.84 -12.75 -13.48
N SER A 190 -9.19 -12.28 -14.56
CA SER A 190 -8.18 -11.22 -14.50
C SER A 190 -8.77 -9.96 -13.88
N GLU A 191 -8.02 -9.36 -12.95
CA GLU A 191 -8.34 -8.07 -12.36
C GLU A 191 -7.68 -6.90 -13.12
N GLY A 192 -6.89 -7.22 -14.17
CA GLY A 192 -6.22 -6.25 -15.04
C GLY A 192 -4.91 -5.71 -14.46
N GLY A 193 -4.01 -5.25 -15.33
CA GLY A 193 -2.74 -4.64 -14.94
C GLY A 193 -2.93 -3.31 -14.22
N ILE A 194 -2.07 -3.04 -13.24
CA ILE A 194 -2.09 -1.81 -12.43
C ILE A 194 -1.09 -0.81 -12.99
N ILE A 195 -1.52 0.44 -13.15
CA ILE A 195 -0.64 1.60 -13.25
C ILE A 195 -0.92 2.48 -12.03
N PHE A 196 0.11 2.78 -11.24
CA PHE A 196 -0.06 3.54 -10.00
C PHE A 196 1.05 4.55 -9.74
N THR A 197 0.79 5.44 -8.79
CA THR A 197 1.77 6.40 -8.29
C THR A 197 1.47 6.78 -6.84
N THR A 198 2.50 6.96 -6.02
CA THR A 198 2.41 7.59 -4.69
C THR A 198 2.82 9.07 -4.73
N ALA A 199 3.07 9.62 -5.91
CA ALA A 199 3.45 11.02 -6.09
C ALA A 199 2.24 11.97 -5.96
N ILE A 200 2.20 12.74 -4.88
CA ILE A 200 1.25 13.86 -4.71
C ILE A 200 1.81 15.09 -5.48
N VAL A 201 1.34 15.30 -6.72
CA VAL A 201 1.82 16.36 -7.63
C VAL A 201 0.69 17.11 -8.34
N ASP A 202 0.96 18.34 -8.77
CA ASP A 202 0.06 19.27 -9.48
C ASP A 202 -0.03 19.01 -10.99
N GLN A 203 -0.15 17.75 -11.40
CA GLN A 203 -0.31 17.40 -12.82
C GLN A 203 -1.06 16.09 -12.96
N PRO A 204 -1.81 15.90 -14.06
CA PRO A 204 -2.50 14.65 -14.27
C PRO A 204 -1.52 13.49 -14.45
N MET A 205 -1.94 12.30 -14.02
CA MET A 205 -1.19 11.07 -14.30
C MET A 205 -1.27 10.71 -15.80
N ILE A 206 -2.47 10.78 -16.37
CA ILE A 206 -2.74 10.54 -17.80
C ILE A 206 -3.34 11.80 -18.44
N ASP A 207 -2.80 12.20 -19.58
CA ASP A 207 -3.28 13.28 -20.44
C ASP A 207 -3.65 12.67 -21.81
N ALA A 208 -4.96 12.61 -22.10
CA ALA A 208 -5.53 11.92 -23.25
C ALA A 208 -5.93 12.90 -24.36
N GLY A 209 -5.43 12.66 -25.57
CA GLY A 209 -5.85 13.35 -26.80
C GLY A 209 -7.23 12.93 -27.31
N ASN A 210 -7.57 13.34 -28.53
CA ASN A 210 -8.87 13.04 -29.15
C ASN A 210 -9.02 11.55 -29.48
N ASN A 211 -10.22 11.01 -29.40
CA ASN A 211 -10.55 9.63 -29.79
C ASN A 211 -9.69 8.57 -29.06
N VAL A 212 -9.14 8.91 -27.89
CA VAL A 212 -8.40 7.97 -27.04
C VAL A 212 -9.37 7.03 -26.35
N ARG A 213 -8.96 5.76 -26.20
CA ARG A 213 -9.65 4.80 -25.36
C ARG A 213 -8.76 4.29 -24.22
N ILE A 214 -9.27 4.29 -23.01
CA ILE A 214 -8.61 3.70 -21.83
C ILE A 214 -9.51 2.57 -21.32
N THR A 215 -9.02 1.33 -21.29
CA THR A 215 -9.88 0.19 -20.96
C THR A 215 -9.23 -0.95 -20.19
N GLY A 216 -9.98 -1.58 -19.27
CA GLY A 216 -9.58 -2.83 -18.64
C GLY A 216 -8.41 -2.73 -17.67
N LEU A 217 -8.16 -1.55 -17.11
CA LEU A 217 -7.01 -1.24 -16.23
C LEU A 217 -7.45 -0.98 -14.79
N VAL A 218 -6.48 -1.11 -13.89
CA VAL A 218 -6.54 -0.50 -12.55
C VAL A 218 -5.61 0.72 -12.54
N ILE A 219 -6.15 1.89 -12.19
CA ILE A 219 -5.45 3.17 -12.20
C ILE A 219 -5.54 3.78 -10.80
N GLN A 220 -4.41 3.75 -10.09
CA GLN A 220 -4.34 4.09 -8.67
C GLN A 220 -3.50 5.34 -8.42
N GLY A 221 -4.13 6.33 -7.81
CA GLY A 221 -3.51 7.57 -7.39
C GLY A 221 -2.86 7.49 -6.00
N PRO A 222 -2.20 8.58 -5.60
CA PRO A 222 -1.35 8.61 -4.41
C PRO A 222 -2.12 8.76 -3.10
N ASP A 223 -3.39 9.16 -3.16
CA ASP A 223 -4.13 9.60 -1.99
C ASP A 223 -5.59 9.16 -2.01
N ALA A 224 -5.85 8.04 -1.34
CA ALA A 224 -7.19 7.58 -1.05
C ALA A 224 -7.73 8.06 0.29
N LYS A 225 -7.04 8.90 1.07
CA LYS A 225 -7.51 9.32 2.39
C LYS A 225 -8.40 10.55 2.29
N ARG A 226 -9.24 10.73 3.32
CA ARG A 226 -10.04 11.95 3.48
C ARG A 226 -9.25 12.95 4.33
N ARG A 227 -8.67 13.96 3.69
CA ARG A 227 -7.89 15.03 4.34
C ARG A 227 -8.14 16.36 3.64
N ASP A 228 -7.76 17.47 4.28
CA ASP A 228 -7.79 18.78 3.63
C ASP A 228 -6.43 19.06 2.99
N MET A 229 -6.38 18.96 1.67
CA MET A 229 -5.17 19.24 0.90
C MET A 229 -5.22 20.63 0.27
N SER A 230 -6.00 21.60 0.78
CA SER A 230 -6.08 22.95 0.20
C SER A 230 -4.73 23.62 -0.05
N ASP A 231 -3.75 23.33 0.81
CA ASP A 231 -2.39 23.87 0.72
C ASP A 231 -1.45 23.02 -0.15
N MET A 232 -1.92 21.87 -0.64
CA MET A 232 -1.17 20.96 -1.51
C MET A 232 -1.86 20.86 -2.86
N LYS A 233 -1.12 21.12 -3.93
CA LYS A 233 -1.69 21.00 -5.26
C LYS A 233 -1.70 19.54 -5.71
N THR A 234 -2.87 19.05 -6.10
CA THR A 234 -3.09 17.68 -6.57
C THR A 234 -3.64 17.66 -7.98
N GLY A 235 -3.14 16.76 -8.83
CA GLY A 235 -3.63 16.56 -10.19
C GLY A 235 -4.72 15.49 -10.31
N ALA A 236 -5.33 15.40 -11.50
CA ALA A 236 -6.29 14.38 -11.84
C ALA A 236 -5.63 13.02 -12.14
N GLY A 237 -6.39 11.92 -12.09
CA GLY A 237 -5.95 10.63 -12.61
C GLY A 237 -5.87 10.67 -14.13
N ILE A 238 -7.01 10.89 -14.76
CA ILE A 238 -7.12 11.05 -16.21
C ILE A 238 -7.63 12.46 -16.50
N PHE A 239 -6.90 13.19 -17.33
CA PHE A 239 -7.29 14.47 -17.89
C PHE A 239 -7.47 14.35 -19.40
N SER A 240 -8.45 15.05 -19.97
CA SER A 240 -8.53 15.30 -21.40
C SER A 240 -9.14 16.65 -21.72
N ASP A 241 -8.57 17.34 -22.70
CA ASP A 241 -9.18 18.49 -23.39
C ASP A 241 -9.74 18.10 -24.79
N GLY A 242 -9.69 16.80 -25.11
CA GLY A 242 -10.06 16.23 -26.41
C GLY A 242 -11.51 15.76 -26.48
N SER A 243 -11.98 15.47 -27.69
CA SER A 243 -13.31 14.91 -27.97
C SER A 243 -13.24 13.42 -28.30
N GLY A 244 -14.35 12.70 -28.13
CA GLY A 244 -14.46 11.28 -28.46
C GLY A 244 -13.69 10.35 -27.51
N VAL A 245 -13.35 10.82 -26.31
CA VAL A 245 -12.61 10.00 -25.33
C VAL A 245 -13.55 8.98 -24.70
N THR A 246 -13.12 7.71 -24.70
CA THR A 246 -13.83 6.60 -24.05
C THR A 246 -13.01 6.04 -22.90
N ILE A 247 -13.58 6.01 -21.70
CA ILE A 247 -12.98 5.36 -20.53
C ILE A 247 -13.94 4.27 -20.08
N ASP A 248 -13.53 3.02 -20.20
CA ASP A 248 -14.39 1.88 -19.96
C ASP A 248 -13.74 0.72 -19.22
N ASN A 249 -14.52 -0.07 -18.47
CA ASN A 249 -14.02 -1.28 -17.81
C ASN A 249 -12.80 -1.06 -16.90
N CYS A 250 -12.59 0.16 -16.38
CA CYS A 250 -11.46 0.48 -15.50
C CYS A 250 -11.88 0.53 -14.02
N GLU A 251 -10.92 0.28 -13.14
CA GLU A 251 -10.97 0.67 -11.74
C GLU A 251 -10.09 1.91 -11.56
N ILE A 252 -10.63 2.99 -10.98
CA ILE A 252 -9.94 4.27 -10.87
C ILE A 252 -10.15 4.87 -9.49
N SER A 253 -9.06 5.13 -8.76
CA SER A 253 -9.16 5.56 -7.37
C SER A 253 -7.95 6.32 -6.86
N GLY A 254 -8.10 6.97 -5.70
CA GLY A 254 -6.99 7.58 -4.95
C GLY A 254 -6.47 8.91 -5.51
N PHE A 255 -7.30 9.68 -6.22
CA PHE A 255 -6.90 10.98 -6.75
C PHE A 255 -7.48 12.15 -5.93
N GLY A 256 -6.58 12.98 -5.40
CA GLY A 256 -6.95 14.11 -4.54
C GLY A 256 -7.74 15.21 -5.26
N TYR A 257 -7.57 15.38 -6.57
CA TYR A 257 -8.35 16.36 -7.33
C TYR A 257 -9.57 15.73 -8.02
N ALA A 258 -9.34 14.91 -9.05
CA ALA A 258 -10.39 14.17 -9.75
C ALA A 258 -9.84 12.82 -10.25
N ALA A 259 -10.62 11.74 -10.20
CA ALA A 259 -10.26 10.50 -10.90
C ALA A 259 -10.26 10.74 -12.43
N ILE A 260 -11.30 11.39 -12.95
CA ILE A 260 -11.42 11.77 -14.35
C ILE A 260 -11.82 13.24 -14.48
N GLU A 261 -11.06 14.02 -15.25
CA GLU A 261 -11.37 15.39 -15.63
C GLU A 261 -11.48 15.52 -17.16
N LEU A 262 -12.62 15.99 -17.63
CA LEU A 262 -12.90 16.28 -19.03
C LEU A 262 -13.16 17.77 -19.20
N LYS A 263 -12.39 18.41 -20.07
CA LYS A 263 -12.48 19.84 -20.36
C LYS A 263 -12.79 20.05 -21.84
N ASN A 264 -13.73 20.94 -22.16
CA ASN A 264 -14.18 21.38 -23.49
C ASN A 264 -14.75 20.30 -24.47
N GLY A 265 -14.22 19.08 -24.46
CA GLY A 265 -14.49 18.03 -25.42
C GLY A 265 -15.95 17.59 -25.51
N LYS A 266 -16.31 17.06 -26.68
CA LYS A 266 -17.64 16.51 -26.97
C LYS A 266 -17.57 15.02 -27.20
N ASP A 267 -18.74 14.38 -27.16
CA ASP A 267 -18.90 12.95 -27.46
C ASP A 267 -18.00 12.05 -26.58
N ASN A 268 -17.75 12.47 -25.34
CA ASN A 268 -16.98 11.71 -24.37
C ASN A 268 -17.88 10.69 -23.67
N LEU A 269 -17.36 9.49 -23.41
CA LEU A 269 -18.10 8.39 -22.81
C LEU A 269 -17.31 7.77 -21.64
N ILE A 270 -17.90 7.79 -20.46
CA ILE A 270 -17.38 7.13 -19.26
C ILE A 270 -18.35 6.01 -18.90
N THR A 271 -17.95 4.75 -19.11
CA THR A 271 -18.88 3.62 -19.04
C THR A 271 -18.33 2.38 -18.35
N ASN A 272 -19.13 1.68 -17.55
CA ASN A 272 -18.73 0.42 -16.92
C ASN A 272 -17.43 0.51 -16.09
N ASN A 273 -17.20 1.60 -15.36
CA ASN A 273 -16.02 1.76 -14.50
C ASN A 273 -16.37 1.65 -13.02
N TYR A 274 -15.42 1.20 -12.21
CA TYR A 274 -15.45 1.34 -10.75
C TYR A 274 -14.61 2.54 -10.33
N ILE A 275 -15.26 3.62 -9.88
CA ILE A 275 -14.61 4.89 -9.56
C ILE A 275 -14.80 5.18 -8.07
N HIS A 276 -13.72 5.09 -7.30
CA HIS A 276 -13.85 5.10 -5.86
C HIS A 276 -12.71 5.80 -5.12
N HIS A 277 -12.94 6.10 -3.84
CA HIS A 277 -11.90 6.53 -2.91
C HIS A 277 -11.17 7.85 -3.30
N ASN A 278 -11.84 8.73 -4.05
CA ASN A 278 -11.36 10.07 -4.34
C ASN A 278 -11.88 11.02 -3.24
N ARG A 279 -11.22 11.02 -2.08
CA ARG A 279 -11.81 11.47 -0.80
C ARG A 279 -11.39 12.83 -0.29
N ASN A 280 -10.52 13.55 -0.99
CA ASN A 280 -9.99 14.83 -0.53
C ASN A 280 -11.12 15.83 -0.22
N ILE A 281 -10.99 16.57 0.88
CA ILE A 281 -11.96 17.59 1.28
C ILE A 281 -11.92 18.73 0.25
N ASN A 282 -13.08 19.28 -0.09
CA ASN A 282 -13.27 20.36 -1.10
C ASN A 282 -12.99 19.98 -2.57
N THR A 283 -12.18 18.96 -2.85
CA THR A 283 -11.99 18.37 -4.19
C THR A 283 -12.35 16.88 -4.16
N GLY A 284 -11.63 15.96 -4.81
CA GLY A 284 -11.98 14.52 -4.76
C GLY A 284 -13.19 14.16 -5.63
N TYR A 285 -13.15 14.59 -6.89
CA TYR A 285 -14.19 14.27 -7.86
C TYR A 285 -14.02 12.87 -8.43
N GLY A 286 -15.10 12.08 -8.58
CA GLY A 286 -15.05 10.88 -9.42
C GLY A 286 -14.89 11.28 -10.88
N ILE A 287 -15.85 12.04 -11.40
CA ILE A 287 -15.85 12.62 -12.74
C ILE A 287 -16.09 14.13 -12.63
N ARG A 288 -15.21 14.92 -13.25
CA ARG A 288 -15.32 16.37 -13.35
C ARG A 288 -15.43 16.78 -14.82
N ALA A 289 -16.53 17.43 -15.19
CA ALA A 289 -16.77 17.95 -16.53
C ALA A 289 -16.79 19.48 -16.55
N MET A 290 -15.98 20.08 -17.42
CA MET A 290 -15.90 21.53 -17.63
C MET A 290 -16.14 21.84 -19.11
N ASN A 291 -17.21 22.57 -19.43
CA ASN A 291 -17.55 22.91 -20.82
C ASN A 291 -17.56 21.69 -21.78
N ALA A 292 -17.84 20.50 -21.26
CA ALA A 292 -17.77 19.25 -22.00
C ALA A 292 -19.14 18.56 -22.10
N THR A 293 -19.33 17.76 -23.15
CA THR A 293 -20.50 16.87 -23.30
C THR A 293 -20.09 15.44 -22.94
N VAL A 294 -20.71 14.85 -21.92
CA VAL A 294 -20.29 13.57 -21.36
C VAL A 294 -21.48 12.63 -21.16
N GLY A 295 -21.40 11.44 -21.75
CA GLY A 295 -22.20 10.28 -21.37
C GLY A 295 -21.53 9.54 -20.22
N ILE A 296 -22.26 9.31 -19.14
CA ILE A 296 -21.80 8.66 -17.91
C ILE A 296 -22.77 7.51 -17.64
N GLU A 297 -22.38 6.30 -18.01
CA GLU A 297 -23.30 5.16 -18.00
C GLU A 297 -22.77 3.92 -17.29
N SER A 298 -23.63 3.18 -16.59
CA SER A 298 -23.29 1.88 -16.01
C SER A 298 -22.02 1.87 -15.13
N ASN A 299 -21.66 3.00 -14.54
CA ASN A 299 -20.52 3.09 -13.63
C ASN A 299 -20.96 2.80 -12.20
N LEU A 300 -19.98 2.40 -11.41
CA LEU A 300 -20.11 2.10 -10.00
C LEU A 300 -19.26 3.08 -9.21
N PHE A 301 -19.84 3.74 -8.22
CA PHE A 301 -19.17 4.76 -7.42
C PHE A 301 -19.22 4.45 -5.94
N ASN A 302 -18.08 4.65 -5.26
CA ASN A 302 -18.00 4.55 -3.80
C ASN A 302 -16.98 5.55 -3.24
N HIS A 303 -17.20 6.12 -2.04
CA HIS A 303 -16.18 6.91 -1.35
C HIS A 303 -15.55 8.05 -2.16
N ASN A 304 -16.32 8.76 -2.97
CA ASN A 304 -15.87 10.01 -3.59
C ASN A 304 -16.35 11.19 -2.73
N ASN A 305 -15.64 12.32 -2.72
CA ASN A 305 -16.22 13.51 -2.11
C ASN A 305 -17.42 14.00 -2.94
N VAL A 306 -17.24 14.09 -4.26
CA VAL A 306 -18.32 14.29 -5.24
C VAL A 306 -18.16 13.30 -6.38
N SER A 307 -19.12 12.41 -6.61
CA SER A 307 -18.98 11.38 -7.66
C SER A 307 -19.02 11.97 -9.07
N ILE A 308 -19.93 12.91 -9.35
CA ILE A 308 -20.06 13.56 -10.66
C ILE A 308 -20.24 15.07 -10.46
N PHE A 309 -19.36 15.87 -11.07
CA PHE A 309 -19.41 17.32 -11.02
C PHE A 309 -19.43 17.94 -12.43
N GLY A 310 -20.37 18.86 -12.66
CA GLY A 310 -20.38 19.77 -13.81
C GLY A 310 -20.13 21.22 -13.39
N GLU A 311 -19.28 21.94 -14.14
CA GLU A 311 -18.87 23.32 -13.79
C GLU A 311 -19.99 24.38 -13.93
N GLY A 312 -21.10 24.07 -14.63
CA GLY A 312 -22.23 24.99 -14.76
C GLY A 312 -22.19 25.93 -15.97
N GLY A 313 -21.24 25.78 -16.90
CA GLY A 313 -21.24 26.53 -18.16
C GLY A 313 -22.27 26.01 -19.16
N ALA A 314 -22.78 26.86 -20.07
CA ALA A 314 -23.75 26.47 -21.11
C ALA A 314 -23.27 25.33 -22.03
N ASN A 315 -21.95 25.12 -22.11
CA ASN A 315 -21.34 24.05 -22.90
C ASN A 315 -21.12 22.75 -22.11
N CYS A 316 -21.55 22.69 -20.85
CA CYS A 316 -21.44 21.50 -20.01
C CYS A 316 -22.76 20.72 -20.02
N SER A 317 -22.80 19.59 -20.70
CA SER A 317 -23.98 18.72 -20.78
C SER A 317 -23.68 17.30 -20.31
N LEU A 318 -24.51 16.77 -19.42
CA LEU A 318 -24.31 15.48 -18.78
C LEU A 318 -25.50 14.55 -19.01
N GLU A 319 -25.22 13.35 -19.49
CA GLU A 319 -26.18 12.24 -19.55
C GLU A 319 -25.74 11.15 -18.59
N ILE A 320 -26.50 10.94 -17.50
CA ILE A 320 -26.12 10.10 -16.36
C ILE A 320 -27.13 8.95 -16.25
N VAL A 321 -26.74 7.76 -16.68
CA VAL A 321 -27.67 6.65 -16.93
C VAL A 321 -27.20 5.32 -16.33
N ASN A 322 -28.07 4.57 -15.66
CA ASN A 322 -27.76 3.21 -15.17
C ASN A 322 -26.55 3.14 -14.19
N ASN A 323 -26.18 4.22 -13.52
CA ASN A 323 -25.08 4.19 -12.55
C ASN A 323 -25.58 3.74 -11.16
N VAL A 324 -24.66 3.22 -10.35
CA VAL A 324 -24.92 2.82 -8.97
C VAL A 324 -24.00 3.60 -8.02
N GLU A 325 -24.61 4.21 -7.00
CA GLU A 325 -23.94 4.77 -5.84
C GLU A 325 -23.99 3.75 -4.70
N MET A 326 -22.84 3.18 -4.32
CA MET A 326 -22.76 2.07 -3.36
C MET A 326 -22.71 2.50 -1.90
N GLY A 327 -22.19 3.70 -1.63
CA GLY A 327 -21.78 4.07 -0.29
C GLY A 327 -21.62 5.56 -0.12
N GLU A 328 -20.86 5.96 0.90
CA GLU A 328 -20.79 7.35 1.32
C GLU A 328 -20.12 8.24 0.25
N ASN A 329 -20.88 9.22 -0.26
CA ASN A 329 -20.29 10.40 -0.86
C ASN A 329 -20.14 11.45 0.24
N TYR A 330 -19.02 12.16 0.34
CA TYR A 330 -18.87 13.07 1.49
C TYR A 330 -19.63 14.39 1.32
N SER A 331 -19.87 14.82 0.09
CA SER A 331 -20.61 16.05 -0.25
C SER A 331 -21.91 15.75 -1.00
N ALA A 332 -21.82 15.21 -2.22
CA ALA A 332 -22.98 14.87 -3.06
C ALA A 332 -22.64 13.78 -4.09
N PHE A 333 -23.63 13.05 -4.59
CA PHE A 333 -23.39 12.15 -5.71
C PHE A 333 -23.25 12.92 -7.03
N ILE A 334 -24.22 13.79 -7.36
CA ILE A 334 -24.17 14.67 -8.53
C ILE A 334 -24.24 16.12 -8.08
N GLN A 335 -23.30 16.93 -8.56
CA GLN A 335 -23.25 18.35 -8.33
C GLN A 335 -23.17 19.11 -9.67
N MET A 336 -23.97 20.18 -9.78
CA MET A 336 -23.87 21.13 -10.89
C MET A 336 -23.63 22.53 -10.31
N GLY A 337 -22.47 23.09 -10.65
CA GLY A 337 -22.11 24.46 -10.31
C GLY A 337 -22.86 25.49 -11.16
N SER A 338 -22.43 26.74 -11.04
CA SER A 338 -22.91 27.86 -11.84
C SER A 338 -21.72 28.74 -12.21
N LEU A 339 -21.70 29.25 -13.44
CA LEU A 339 -20.70 30.20 -13.90
C LEU A 339 -21.32 31.58 -14.11
N SER A 340 -20.68 32.61 -13.56
CA SER A 340 -21.01 34.00 -13.87
C SER A 340 -20.33 34.39 -15.19
N GLN A 341 -21.11 34.68 -16.22
CA GLN A 341 -20.64 35.27 -17.48
C GLN A 341 -21.38 36.59 -17.72
N ASN A 342 -20.65 37.71 -17.80
CA ASN A 342 -21.23 39.04 -18.07
C ASN A 342 -22.41 39.42 -17.16
N GLU A 343 -22.30 39.18 -15.85
CA GLU A 343 -23.35 39.41 -14.84
C GLU A 343 -24.56 38.44 -14.91
N GLU A 344 -24.62 37.52 -15.88
CA GLU A 344 -25.59 36.42 -15.91
C GLU A 344 -25.03 35.15 -15.25
N VAL A 345 -25.83 34.52 -14.39
CA VAL A 345 -25.51 33.23 -13.77
C VAL A 345 -26.08 32.11 -14.65
N VAL A 346 -25.20 31.32 -15.25
CA VAL A 346 -25.56 30.14 -16.06
C VAL A 346 -25.32 28.88 -15.23
N SER A 347 -26.22 27.90 -15.30
CA SER A 347 -26.20 26.69 -14.46
C SER A 347 -26.14 25.38 -15.25
N GLY A 348 -25.32 25.35 -16.30
CA GLY A 348 -25.07 24.19 -17.16
C GLY A 348 -25.80 24.26 -18.50
N GLY A 349 -25.33 23.45 -19.45
CA GLY A 349 -25.99 23.18 -20.72
C GLY A 349 -27.25 22.35 -20.50
N SER A 350 -27.14 21.06 -20.22
CA SER A 350 -28.27 20.18 -19.91
C SER A 350 -27.86 19.06 -18.95
N ILE A 351 -28.81 18.53 -18.19
CA ILE A 351 -28.57 17.33 -17.38
C ILE A 351 -29.75 16.35 -17.47
N SER A 352 -29.45 15.10 -17.82
CA SER A 352 -30.41 13.99 -17.83
C SER A 352 -29.94 12.91 -16.87
N ILE A 353 -30.73 12.61 -15.84
CA ILE A 353 -30.43 11.63 -14.79
C ILE A 353 -31.48 10.53 -14.85
N ARG A 354 -31.11 9.37 -15.38
CA ARG A 354 -32.06 8.30 -15.68
C ARG A 354 -31.64 6.95 -15.15
N ASN A 355 -32.56 6.18 -14.60
CA ASN A 355 -32.32 4.79 -14.21
C ASN A 355 -31.11 4.61 -13.28
N ASN A 356 -30.76 5.57 -12.43
CA ASN A 356 -29.66 5.38 -11.47
C ASN A 356 -30.19 4.82 -10.15
N THR A 357 -29.34 4.10 -9.43
CA THR A 357 -29.65 3.54 -8.11
C THR A 357 -28.74 4.13 -7.05
N TYR A 358 -29.36 4.60 -5.97
CA TYR A 358 -28.70 5.24 -4.84
C TYR A 358 -28.88 4.39 -3.61
N MET A 359 -27.80 3.83 -3.07
CA MET A 359 -27.86 2.91 -1.94
C MET A 359 -27.72 3.63 -0.60
N SER A 360 -27.40 4.94 -0.58
CA SER A 360 -27.32 5.70 0.66
C SER A 360 -28.60 6.50 0.97
N ARG A 361 -28.64 7.04 2.20
CA ARG A 361 -29.66 8.01 2.64
C ARG A 361 -29.22 9.47 2.46
N GLN A 362 -28.09 9.70 1.80
CA GLN A 362 -27.57 11.03 1.53
C GLN A 362 -28.37 11.70 0.41
N ASN A 363 -28.57 13.02 0.49
CA ASN A 363 -29.12 13.77 -0.62
C ASN A 363 -28.25 13.59 -1.88
N PRO A 364 -28.82 13.07 -2.99
CA PRO A 364 -28.04 12.68 -4.16
C PRO A 364 -27.56 13.87 -4.99
N PHE A 365 -28.22 15.03 -4.86
CA PHE A 365 -28.05 16.17 -5.75
C PHE A 365 -27.65 17.44 -5.00
N ALA A 366 -26.76 18.20 -5.61
CA ALA A 366 -26.39 19.56 -5.23
C ALA A 366 -26.36 20.45 -6.49
N PHE A 367 -27.52 20.99 -6.87
CA PHE A 367 -27.63 21.90 -8.01
C PHE A 367 -27.72 23.35 -7.50
N LEU A 368 -26.98 24.27 -8.11
CA LEU A 368 -27.11 25.70 -7.82
C LEU A 368 -28.32 26.32 -8.52
N ASP A 369 -28.60 25.95 -9.77
CA ASP A 369 -29.82 26.29 -10.50
C ASP A 369 -30.16 25.24 -11.58
N ILE A 370 -31.26 25.43 -12.31
CA ILE A 370 -31.69 24.59 -13.45
C ILE A 370 -30.80 24.90 -14.68
N PRO A 371 -30.22 23.88 -15.34
CA PRO A 371 -29.49 24.06 -16.59
C PRO A 371 -30.33 24.67 -17.72
N GLN A 372 -29.71 25.47 -18.58
CA GLN A 372 -30.39 26.24 -19.62
C GLN A 372 -31.17 25.37 -20.62
N GLY A 373 -30.57 24.26 -21.01
CA GLY A 373 -31.12 23.24 -21.91
C GLY A 373 -32.01 22.21 -21.22
N GLY A 374 -32.22 22.32 -19.90
CA GLY A 374 -33.17 21.53 -19.14
C GLY A 374 -32.56 20.53 -18.16
N LEU A 375 -33.40 20.14 -17.19
CA LEU A 375 -33.17 19.12 -16.17
C LEU A 375 -34.16 17.98 -16.36
N GLN A 376 -33.69 16.73 -16.29
CA GLN A 376 -34.55 15.56 -16.24
C GLN A 376 -34.07 14.61 -15.15
N ILE A 377 -34.98 14.15 -14.30
CA ILE A 377 -34.72 13.17 -13.24
C ILE A 377 -35.78 12.07 -13.38
N LYS A 378 -35.47 10.99 -14.10
CA LYS A 378 -36.46 9.97 -14.45
C LYS A 378 -36.06 8.57 -14.00
N ASN A 379 -37.01 7.78 -13.50
CA ASN A 379 -36.83 6.34 -13.22
C ASN A 379 -35.66 6.01 -12.29
N ASN A 380 -35.27 6.90 -11.37
CA ASN A 380 -34.22 6.60 -10.40
C ASN A 380 -34.78 5.88 -9.17
N TYR A 381 -33.96 5.05 -8.51
CA TYR A 381 -34.32 4.33 -7.30
C TYR A 381 -33.46 4.78 -6.11
N PHE A 382 -34.09 5.42 -5.13
CA PHE A 382 -33.45 5.95 -3.94
C PHE A 382 -33.55 4.98 -2.75
N GLY A 383 -32.44 4.80 -2.05
CA GLY A 383 -32.26 3.91 -0.90
C GLY A 383 -33.17 4.25 0.27
N GLY A 384 -33.15 5.52 0.69
CA GLY A 384 -33.99 6.07 1.74
C GLY A 384 -35.45 6.26 1.33
N ASN A 385 -36.32 6.46 2.32
CA ASN A 385 -37.69 6.89 2.07
C ASN A 385 -37.70 8.37 1.64
N GLU A 386 -38.70 8.82 0.87
CA GLU A 386 -38.77 10.23 0.45
C GLU A 386 -38.65 11.21 1.63
N GLY A 387 -39.29 10.88 2.77
CA GLY A 387 -39.24 11.69 3.99
C GLY A 387 -37.92 11.67 4.75
N SER A 388 -36.95 10.80 4.41
CA SER A 388 -35.63 10.79 5.05
C SER A 388 -34.63 11.76 4.43
N TYR A 389 -34.96 12.35 3.27
CA TYR A 389 -34.10 13.30 2.58
C TYR A 389 -34.45 14.75 2.97
N ASP A 390 -33.44 15.63 2.97
CA ASP A 390 -33.68 17.07 2.99
C ASP A 390 -34.41 17.48 1.70
N LYS A 391 -35.65 17.96 1.85
CA LYS A 391 -36.51 18.32 0.71
C LYS A 391 -35.98 19.52 -0.07
N GLU A 392 -35.33 20.48 0.57
CA GLU A 392 -34.77 21.63 -0.14
C GLU A 392 -33.53 21.23 -0.97
N LYS A 393 -32.79 20.21 -0.54
CA LYS A 393 -31.69 19.65 -1.33
C LYS A 393 -32.19 18.71 -2.43
N LEU A 394 -33.17 17.86 -2.13
CA LEU A 394 -33.73 16.89 -3.09
C LEU A 394 -34.53 17.58 -4.20
N TYR A 395 -35.45 18.47 -3.85
CA TYR A 395 -36.36 19.14 -4.78
C TYR A 395 -35.97 20.59 -5.08
N GLY A 396 -34.83 21.05 -4.57
CA GLY A 396 -34.47 22.47 -4.66
C GLY A 396 -35.29 23.33 -3.72
N LYS A 397 -34.79 24.53 -3.44
CA LYS A 397 -35.51 25.54 -2.65
C LYS A 397 -36.90 25.80 -3.25
N ASN A 398 -37.94 25.84 -2.42
CA ASN A 398 -39.35 25.97 -2.83
C ASN A 398 -39.85 24.86 -3.79
N ASN A 399 -39.23 23.67 -3.80
CA ASN A 399 -39.53 22.55 -4.69
C ASN A 399 -39.31 22.85 -6.19
N LYS A 400 -38.39 23.76 -6.53
CA LYS A 400 -38.11 24.20 -7.90
C LYS A 400 -37.76 23.05 -8.86
N TYR A 401 -37.19 21.95 -8.39
CA TYR A 401 -36.81 20.80 -9.22
C TYR A 401 -37.90 19.72 -9.31
N LYS A 402 -38.97 19.81 -8.51
CA LYS A 402 -39.95 18.73 -8.36
C LYS A 402 -40.69 18.38 -9.64
N GLU A 403 -40.92 19.34 -10.53
CA GLU A 403 -41.58 19.11 -11.82
C GLU A 403 -40.75 18.27 -12.80
N TYR A 404 -39.44 18.18 -12.60
CA TYR A 404 -38.53 17.39 -13.44
C TYR A 404 -38.38 15.93 -12.98
N TYR A 405 -39.00 15.57 -11.84
CA TYR A 405 -39.04 14.20 -11.34
C TYR A 405 -40.16 13.42 -12.04
N ASP A 406 -39.80 12.41 -12.81
CA ASP A 406 -40.73 11.48 -13.46
C ASP A 406 -40.47 10.04 -13.03
N ASN A 407 -41.51 9.36 -12.53
CA ASN A 407 -41.48 7.94 -12.19
C ASN A 407 -40.28 7.45 -11.31
N ASN A 408 -39.79 8.29 -10.40
CA ASN A 408 -38.75 7.89 -9.43
C ASN A 408 -39.34 7.12 -8.23
N ARG A 409 -38.51 6.31 -7.58
CA ARG A 409 -38.88 5.46 -6.43
C ARG A 409 -37.98 5.68 -5.22
N PHE A 410 -38.55 5.44 -4.04
CA PHE A 410 -37.90 5.63 -2.76
C PHE A 410 -38.11 4.40 -1.88
N GLY A 411 -37.11 4.06 -1.07
CA GLY A 411 -37.16 3.02 -0.06
C GLY A 411 -36.55 1.69 -0.48
N LEU A 412 -35.57 1.67 -1.40
CA LEU A 412 -34.86 0.44 -1.79
C LEU A 412 -34.31 -0.32 -0.57
N LEU A 413 -33.76 0.39 0.42
CA LEU A 413 -33.17 -0.23 1.62
C LEU A 413 -34.20 -0.89 2.54
N LYS A 414 -35.52 -0.75 2.31
CA LYS A 414 -36.54 -1.54 3.02
C LYS A 414 -36.59 -2.98 2.56
N ASN A 415 -36.15 -3.24 1.32
CA ASN A 415 -36.16 -4.56 0.71
C ASN A 415 -34.87 -5.34 1.00
N VAL A 416 -33.85 -4.66 1.51
CA VAL A 416 -32.53 -5.22 1.82
C VAL A 416 -32.47 -5.51 3.31
N ASN A 417 -32.22 -6.76 3.68
CA ASN A 417 -32.03 -7.16 5.07
C ASN A 417 -30.55 -6.96 5.43
N VAL A 418 -30.17 -5.73 5.74
CA VAL A 418 -28.77 -5.37 6.06
C VAL A 418 -28.45 -5.83 7.48
N SER A 419 -28.15 -7.12 7.67
CA SER A 419 -27.34 -7.53 8.82
C SER A 419 -25.90 -7.28 8.43
N THR A 420 -25.25 -6.27 9.02
CA THR A 420 -23.81 -6.09 8.83
C THR A 420 -23.14 -7.37 9.33
N PRO A 421 -22.57 -8.20 8.44
CA PRO A 421 -21.92 -9.40 8.91
C PRO A 421 -20.71 -8.96 9.74
N SER A 422 -20.37 -9.72 10.78
CA SER A 422 -19.25 -9.43 11.66
C SER A 422 -18.56 -10.74 12.01
N LEU A 423 -17.25 -10.68 12.27
CA LEU A 423 -16.54 -11.83 12.85
C LEU A 423 -17.12 -12.15 14.24
N SER A 424 -17.15 -13.45 14.56
CA SER A 424 -17.59 -13.95 15.88
C SER A 424 -16.52 -13.80 16.96
N PHE A 425 -15.32 -13.34 16.59
CA PHE A 425 -14.14 -13.22 17.43
C PHE A 425 -13.49 -11.83 17.30
N THR A 426 -12.57 -11.51 18.22
CA THR A 426 -11.84 -10.23 18.22
C THR A 426 -10.39 -10.47 18.61
N TYR A 427 -9.48 -9.76 17.97
CA TYR A 427 -8.04 -9.85 18.23
C TYR A 427 -7.67 -9.47 19.68
N THR A 428 -6.71 -10.20 20.25
CA THR A 428 -6.06 -9.89 21.53
C THR A 428 -4.56 -10.16 21.46
N ALA A 429 -3.76 -9.54 22.35
CA ALA A 429 -2.30 -9.70 22.34
C ALA A 429 -1.83 -11.17 22.49
N ASP A 430 -2.60 -12.01 23.19
CA ASP A 430 -2.28 -13.42 23.38
C ASP A 430 -2.37 -14.24 22.07
N MET A 431 -3.02 -13.69 21.04
CA MET A 431 -3.11 -14.29 19.71
C MET A 431 -1.87 -14.00 18.85
N ASN A 432 -0.98 -13.09 19.27
CA ASN A 432 0.24 -12.77 18.53
C ASN A 432 1.19 -13.97 18.51
N ARG A 433 1.37 -14.57 17.33
CA ARG A 433 2.15 -15.80 17.17
C ARG A 433 3.65 -15.58 17.07
N THR A 434 4.10 -14.37 16.74
CA THR A 434 5.51 -14.08 16.46
C THR A 434 6.24 -13.39 17.60
N GLY A 435 5.49 -12.79 18.53
CA GLY A 435 6.02 -11.89 19.55
C GLY A 435 6.44 -10.52 19.01
N ILE A 436 6.34 -10.28 17.70
CA ILE A 436 6.65 -8.97 17.09
C ILE A 436 5.41 -8.10 17.21
N THR A 437 5.55 -6.95 17.87
CA THR A 437 4.50 -5.92 17.92
C THR A 437 4.70 -4.95 16.76
N ASN A 438 3.89 -5.05 15.70
CA ASN A 438 3.98 -4.19 14.54
C ASN A 438 2.60 -3.74 14.05
N ARG A 439 2.57 -2.65 13.29
CA ARG A 439 1.37 -2.09 12.68
C ARG A 439 1.51 -1.91 11.18
N VAL A 440 2.71 -1.69 10.66
CA VAL A 440 2.91 -1.38 9.23
C VAL A 440 3.32 -2.63 8.46
N PHE A 441 2.56 -2.94 7.40
CA PHE A 441 2.81 -4.09 6.52
C PHE A 441 2.96 -3.63 5.08
N TYR A 442 3.92 -4.24 4.37
CA TYR A 442 4.18 -4.02 2.94
C TYR A 442 4.18 -5.34 2.14
N GLY A 443 3.73 -6.44 2.76
CA GLY A 443 3.52 -7.71 2.06
C GLY A 443 2.43 -7.61 0.98
N ASP A 444 2.37 -8.62 0.10
CA ASP A 444 1.44 -8.59 -1.04
C ASP A 444 0.07 -9.13 -0.62
N VAL A 445 -0.86 -8.21 -0.35
CA VAL A 445 -2.22 -8.55 0.05
C VAL A 445 -2.96 -9.35 -1.03
N GLU A 446 -2.66 -9.14 -2.31
CA GLU A 446 -3.29 -9.90 -3.40
C GLU A 446 -2.85 -11.37 -3.35
N VAL A 447 -1.58 -11.64 -3.06
CA VAL A 447 -1.06 -13.01 -2.91
C VAL A 447 -1.65 -13.66 -1.65
N SER A 448 -1.75 -12.91 -0.55
CA SER A 448 -2.44 -13.37 0.66
C SER A 448 -3.91 -13.74 0.38
N GLN A 449 -4.65 -12.88 -0.31
CA GLN A 449 -6.03 -13.17 -0.72
C GLN A 449 -6.13 -14.37 -1.67
N ALA A 450 -5.16 -14.58 -2.55
CA ALA A 450 -5.15 -15.75 -3.44
C ALA A 450 -5.11 -17.06 -2.64
N TYR A 451 -4.32 -17.13 -1.55
CA TYR A 451 -4.33 -18.29 -0.65
C TYR A 451 -5.69 -18.49 0.01
N LEU A 452 -6.34 -17.42 0.45
CA LEU A 452 -7.67 -17.49 1.07
C LEU A 452 -8.77 -17.92 0.08
N ARG A 453 -8.72 -17.43 -1.17
CA ARG A 453 -9.64 -17.85 -2.24
C ARG A 453 -9.45 -19.34 -2.58
N GLU A 454 -8.21 -19.83 -2.62
CA GLU A 454 -7.94 -21.26 -2.78
C GLU A 454 -8.50 -22.08 -1.61
N LEU A 455 -8.30 -21.61 -0.38
CA LEU A 455 -8.83 -22.26 0.82
C LEU A 455 -10.36 -22.33 0.82
N GLN A 456 -11.06 -21.27 0.39
CA GLN A 456 -12.52 -21.29 0.26
C GLN A 456 -13.02 -22.41 -0.66
N VAL A 457 -12.32 -22.68 -1.77
CA VAL A 457 -12.67 -23.79 -2.66
C VAL A 457 -12.47 -25.13 -1.97
N GLN A 458 -11.36 -25.29 -1.24
CA GLN A 458 -11.05 -26.52 -0.51
C GLN A 458 -12.05 -26.79 0.64
N LEU A 459 -12.54 -25.74 1.31
CA LEU A 459 -13.52 -25.87 2.39
C LEU A 459 -14.85 -26.49 1.93
N LEU A 460 -15.23 -26.27 0.66
CA LEU A 460 -16.39 -26.93 0.04
C LEU A 460 -16.20 -28.43 -0.18
N GLU A 461 -14.95 -28.90 -0.22
CA GLU A 461 -14.57 -30.30 -0.40
C GLU A 461 -14.21 -30.99 0.92
N GLU A 462 -14.56 -30.41 2.07
CA GLU A 462 -14.23 -30.89 3.42
C GLU A 462 -12.71 -30.96 3.70
N ALA A 463 -12.01 -29.83 3.53
CA ALA A 463 -10.57 -29.72 3.83
C ALA A 463 -10.18 -30.17 5.25
N ASP A 464 -9.01 -30.82 5.36
CA ASP A 464 -8.40 -31.21 6.63
C ASP A 464 -7.90 -29.98 7.43
N VAL A 465 -8.05 -30.01 8.75
CA VAL A 465 -7.72 -28.88 9.63
C VAL A 465 -6.26 -28.44 9.51
N GLN A 466 -5.31 -29.36 9.24
CA GLN A 466 -3.91 -29.02 9.04
C GLN A 466 -3.71 -28.21 7.77
N VAL A 467 -4.42 -28.55 6.69
CA VAL A 467 -4.39 -27.81 5.41
C VAL A 467 -4.96 -26.41 5.59
N ILE A 468 -6.03 -26.27 6.38
CA ILE A 468 -6.63 -24.98 6.71
C ILE A 468 -5.61 -24.09 7.42
N LYS A 469 -5.01 -24.59 8.51
CA LYS A 469 -4.01 -23.87 9.31
C LYS A 469 -2.82 -23.42 8.47
N GLU A 470 -2.22 -24.34 7.72
CA GLU A 470 -1.07 -24.06 6.85
C GLU A 470 -1.39 -23.02 5.78
N THR A 471 -2.62 -22.97 5.29
CA THR A 471 -3.01 -22.00 4.25
C THR A 471 -3.27 -20.61 4.81
N ILE A 472 -3.92 -20.51 5.98
CA ILE A 472 -4.06 -19.23 6.70
C ILE A 472 -2.69 -18.71 7.14
N GLU A 473 -1.80 -19.59 7.61
CA GLU A 473 -0.43 -19.22 7.98
C GLU A 473 0.35 -18.71 6.76
N LYS A 474 0.23 -19.33 5.58
CA LYS A 474 0.83 -18.80 4.34
C LYS A 474 0.34 -17.40 4.01
N ALA A 475 -0.96 -17.13 4.18
CA ALA A 475 -1.54 -15.81 3.98
C ALA A 475 -0.94 -14.77 4.95
N LEU A 476 -0.86 -15.10 6.25
CA LEU A 476 -0.22 -14.25 7.27
C LEU A 476 1.26 -13.99 6.97
N VAL A 477 2.01 -15.03 6.63
CA VAL A 477 3.44 -14.96 6.28
C VAL A 477 3.68 -14.02 5.11
N GLU A 478 2.80 -14.04 4.12
CA GLU A 478 2.88 -13.18 2.94
C GLU A 478 2.69 -11.70 3.28
N ILE A 479 1.86 -11.36 4.27
CA ILE A 479 1.65 -9.98 4.74
C ILE A 479 2.79 -9.49 5.62
N GLU A 480 3.22 -10.31 6.58
CA GLU A 480 4.21 -9.97 7.58
C GLU A 480 5.62 -9.81 6.99
N LYS A 481 6.00 -10.66 6.01
CA LYS A 481 7.33 -10.64 5.36
C LYS A 481 8.49 -10.56 6.37
N TYR A 482 8.43 -11.34 7.45
CA TYR A 482 9.55 -11.49 8.40
C TYR A 482 10.67 -12.41 7.88
N ASP A 483 10.57 -12.85 6.62
CA ASP A 483 11.58 -13.60 5.88
C ASP A 483 12.07 -14.83 6.64
N ARG A 484 13.37 -14.91 6.92
CA ARG A 484 13.95 -16.08 7.59
C ARG A 484 13.70 -16.08 9.08
N TYR A 485 13.29 -14.96 9.66
CA TYR A 485 13.07 -14.87 11.10
C TYR A 485 12.03 -15.88 11.61
N TYR A 486 11.05 -16.27 10.79
CA TYR A 486 10.10 -17.35 11.14
C TYR A 486 10.77 -18.65 11.60
N GLN A 487 11.92 -18.99 11.03
CA GLN A 487 12.68 -20.18 11.41
C GLN A 487 13.47 -20.02 12.71
N PHE A 488 13.58 -18.79 13.23
CA PHE A 488 14.41 -18.43 14.39
C PHE A 488 13.60 -17.75 15.50
N ILE A 489 12.27 -17.72 15.42
CA ILE A 489 11.41 -17.22 16.50
C ILE A 489 11.73 -17.99 17.78
N GLY A 490 12.06 -17.26 18.85
CA GLY A 490 12.48 -17.84 20.13
C GLY A 490 13.91 -18.39 20.19
N GLN A 491 14.66 -18.43 19.07
CA GLN A 491 16.04 -18.92 18.99
C GLN A 491 16.96 -17.89 18.32
N THR A 492 17.21 -16.77 19.01
CA THR A 492 18.02 -15.66 18.47
C THR A 492 19.51 -15.72 18.84
N TRP A 493 19.89 -16.61 19.75
CA TRP A 493 21.27 -16.85 20.17
C TRP A 493 21.54 -18.35 20.37
N PHE A 494 22.81 -18.73 20.46
CA PHE A 494 23.28 -20.11 20.51
C PHE A 494 24.41 -20.26 21.54
N GLU A 495 24.49 -21.41 22.21
CA GLU A 495 25.58 -21.73 23.13
C GLU A 495 26.48 -22.83 22.57
N ARG A 496 27.81 -22.59 22.54
CA ARG A 496 28.81 -23.58 22.17
C ARG A 496 30.00 -23.50 23.12
N ASN A 497 30.33 -24.62 23.78
CA ASN A 497 31.45 -24.72 24.70
C ASN A 497 31.47 -23.65 25.81
N GLY A 498 30.29 -23.20 26.25
CA GLY A 498 30.13 -22.13 27.26
C GLY A 498 30.14 -20.70 26.71
N ASP A 499 30.45 -20.51 25.43
CA ASP A 499 30.36 -19.20 24.76
C ASP A 499 28.98 -19.01 24.13
N ARG A 500 28.48 -17.76 24.14
CA ARG A 500 27.20 -17.38 23.54
C ARG A 500 27.39 -16.56 22.28
N TYR A 501 26.62 -16.90 21.25
CA TYR A 501 26.68 -16.28 19.93
C TYR A 501 25.29 -15.82 19.49
N GLY A 502 25.20 -14.70 18.79
CA GLY A 502 23.91 -14.15 18.35
C GLY A 502 23.26 -13.23 19.38
N ALA A 503 22.03 -12.80 19.07
CA ALA A 503 21.30 -11.78 19.80
C ALA A 503 20.66 -12.32 21.07
N ILE A 504 21.20 -11.87 22.21
CA ILE A 504 20.72 -12.25 23.54
C ILE A 504 19.78 -11.13 24.00
N PRO A 505 18.47 -11.39 24.18
CA PRO A 505 17.57 -10.40 24.77
C PRO A 505 17.98 -10.09 26.22
N ASP A 506 17.67 -8.89 26.67
CA ASP A 506 17.70 -8.52 28.09
C ASP A 506 16.33 -8.83 28.73
N ASP A 507 15.92 -8.07 29.76
CA ASP A 507 14.60 -8.21 30.39
C ASP A 507 13.45 -7.66 29.52
N SER A 508 13.78 -7.09 28.35
CA SER A 508 12.85 -6.62 27.32
C SER A 508 12.96 -7.46 26.03
N PRO A 509 11.88 -7.54 25.24
CA PRO A 509 11.90 -8.25 23.95
C PRO A 509 12.74 -7.52 22.90
N LEU A 510 13.45 -8.28 22.05
CA LEU A 510 14.11 -7.73 20.87
C LEU A 510 13.08 -7.01 19.99
N GLY A 511 13.37 -5.76 19.61
CA GLY A 511 12.45 -4.90 18.85
C GLY A 511 11.33 -4.24 19.67
N GLY A 512 11.34 -4.39 21.00
CA GLY A 512 10.36 -3.79 21.90
C GLY A 512 8.97 -4.44 21.79
N GLY A 513 7.92 -3.71 22.15
CA GLY A 513 6.54 -4.20 22.12
C GLY A 513 6.13 -4.91 23.40
N TYR A 514 5.31 -5.97 23.28
CA TYR A 514 4.77 -6.68 24.44
C TYR A 514 5.87 -7.22 25.36
N GLY A 515 5.89 -6.75 26.61
CA GLY A 515 6.91 -7.11 27.59
C GLY A 515 8.08 -6.14 27.68
N TYR A 516 8.07 -5.04 26.91
CA TYR A 516 9.01 -3.93 27.11
C TYR A 516 8.81 -3.31 28.50
N GLN A 517 9.90 -3.07 29.23
CA GLN A 517 9.82 -2.70 30.66
C GLN A 517 9.57 -1.21 30.90
N ASP A 518 10.07 -0.32 30.02
CA ASP A 518 10.04 1.13 30.21
C ASP A 518 8.95 1.82 29.35
N ILE A 519 7.75 1.24 29.30
CA ILE A 519 6.61 1.81 28.56
C ILE A 519 6.09 3.06 29.29
N ILE A 520 6.05 4.18 28.57
CA ILE A 520 5.40 5.41 29.02
C ILE A 520 3.90 5.33 28.72
N THR A 521 3.07 5.78 29.66
CA THR A 521 1.61 5.65 29.55
C THR A 521 0.82 6.91 29.89
N ASP A 522 1.53 8.01 30.15
CA ASP A 522 0.99 9.32 30.49
C ASP A 522 2.04 10.40 30.19
N GLY A 523 1.67 11.68 30.23
CA GLY A 523 2.59 12.79 30.03
C GLY A 523 2.03 14.15 30.46
N ASP A 524 2.89 15.18 30.44
CA ASP A 524 2.48 16.57 30.72
C ASP A 524 1.52 17.13 29.66
N TYR A 525 1.65 16.63 28.44
CA TYR A 525 0.72 16.85 27.33
C TYR A 525 0.19 15.51 26.84
N ILE A 526 -1.14 15.35 26.78
CA ILE A 526 -1.80 14.18 26.19
C ILE A 526 -2.49 14.62 24.91
N VAL A 527 -2.15 14.00 23.78
CA VAL A 527 -2.61 14.42 22.46
C VAL A 527 -3.19 13.26 21.65
N GLU A 528 -4.17 13.56 20.80
CA GLU A 528 -4.83 12.60 19.89
C GLU A 528 -4.83 13.05 18.44
N THR A 529 -4.60 14.35 18.20
CA THR A 529 -4.69 14.96 16.88
C THR A 529 -3.37 15.59 16.45
N LYS A 530 -3.21 15.78 15.13
CA LYS A 530 -2.08 16.51 14.55
C LYS A 530 -1.94 17.91 15.15
N GLU A 531 -3.04 18.65 15.25
CA GLU A 531 -3.05 20.02 15.78
C GLU A 531 -2.58 20.07 17.24
N GLU A 532 -3.05 19.14 18.08
CA GLU A 532 -2.62 19.04 19.48
C GLU A 532 -1.14 18.65 19.59
N LEU A 533 -0.66 17.70 18.78
CA LEU A 533 0.75 17.30 18.78
C LEU A 533 1.67 18.49 18.44
N LEU A 534 1.33 19.23 17.39
CA LEU A 534 2.11 20.41 16.96
C LEU A 534 2.11 21.50 18.04
N ASP A 535 0.95 21.75 18.67
CA ASP A 535 0.83 22.72 19.76
C ASP A 535 1.63 22.29 21.00
N ALA A 536 1.54 21.02 21.40
CA ALA A 536 2.26 20.46 22.54
C ALA A 536 3.78 20.54 22.35
N LEU A 537 4.31 20.08 21.21
CA LEU A 537 5.74 20.12 20.91
C LEU A 537 6.28 21.56 20.84
N SER A 538 5.46 22.53 20.44
CA SER A 538 5.85 23.94 20.44
C SER A 538 6.02 24.54 21.85
N LYS A 539 5.42 23.91 22.88
CA LYS A 539 5.36 24.41 24.26
C LYS A 539 6.21 23.60 25.24
N ALA A 540 6.38 22.31 24.97
CA ALA A 540 7.05 21.38 25.86
C ALA A 540 8.51 21.78 26.12
N LYS A 541 8.94 21.61 27.36
CA LYS A 541 10.24 22.00 27.89
C LYS A 541 11.03 20.78 28.35
N SER A 542 12.32 20.98 28.58
CA SER A 542 13.21 19.96 29.14
C SER A 542 12.61 19.31 30.40
N GLY A 543 12.55 17.98 30.39
CA GLY A 543 11.97 17.14 31.43
C GLY A 543 10.48 16.83 31.26
N GLU A 544 9.78 17.48 30.32
CA GLU A 544 8.35 17.24 30.07
C GLU A 544 8.14 16.15 29.00
N VAL A 545 7.00 15.47 29.11
CA VAL A 545 6.56 14.39 28.21
C VAL A 545 5.38 14.84 27.36
N VAL A 546 5.51 14.71 26.04
CA VAL A 546 4.38 14.77 25.11
C VAL A 546 3.96 13.33 24.80
N PHE A 547 2.84 12.90 25.38
CA PHE A 547 2.28 11.56 25.21
C PHE A 547 1.17 11.56 24.16
N ILE A 548 1.36 10.79 23.10
CA ILE A 548 0.35 10.53 22.07
C ILE A 548 -0.42 9.28 22.47
N LYS A 549 -1.76 9.33 22.50
CA LYS A 549 -2.56 8.14 22.82
C LYS A 549 -2.28 6.97 21.87
N GLY A 550 -2.25 5.75 22.40
CA GLY A 550 -1.88 4.54 21.66
C GLY A 550 -2.74 4.21 20.45
N ASP A 551 -4.01 4.62 20.46
CA ASP A 551 -4.96 4.45 19.37
C ASP A 551 -5.03 5.66 18.41
N ALA A 552 -4.27 6.72 18.69
CA ALA A 552 -4.25 7.90 17.84
C ALA A 552 -3.59 7.62 16.49
N VAL A 553 -4.18 8.19 15.44
CA VAL A 553 -3.65 8.18 14.08
C VAL A 553 -3.32 9.61 13.69
N ILE A 554 -2.03 9.94 13.64
CA ILE A 554 -1.52 11.27 13.34
C ILE A 554 -1.02 11.32 11.90
N ASP A 555 -1.84 11.90 11.02
CA ASP A 555 -1.48 12.16 9.62
C ASP A 555 -0.74 13.50 9.50
N LEU A 556 0.57 13.44 9.22
CA LEU A 556 1.46 14.59 9.01
C LEU A 556 1.66 14.92 7.52
N THR A 557 0.91 14.30 6.60
CA THR A 557 1.09 14.48 5.14
C THR A 557 1.01 15.93 4.71
N THR A 558 0.16 16.75 5.34
CA THR A 558 0.00 18.18 5.03
C THR A 558 1.01 19.09 5.72
N VAL A 559 1.85 18.54 6.61
CA VAL A 559 2.87 19.30 7.35
C VAL A 559 4.14 19.37 6.51
N LYS A 560 4.50 20.57 6.04
CA LYS A 560 5.60 20.75 5.08
C LYS A 560 6.96 20.97 5.72
N ASP A 561 6.97 21.52 6.92
CA ASP A 561 8.19 21.86 7.65
C ASP A 561 8.51 20.78 8.69
N PRO A 562 9.80 20.49 8.93
CA PRO A 562 10.20 19.59 9.99
C PRO A 562 9.68 20.05 11.36
N ILE A 563 9.15 19.11 12.14
CA ILE A 563 8.63 19.36 13.47
C ILE A 563 9.78 19.34 14.48
N ALA A 564 9.94 20.39 15.28
CA ALA A 564 10.98 20.43 16.31
C ALA A 564 10.54 19.68 17.57
N ILE A 565 11.44 18.90 18.16
CA ILE A 565 11.33 18.38 19.53
C ILE A 565 12.41 19.10 20.34
N ASN A 566 11.99 19.90 21.32
CA ASN A 566 12.89 20.74 22.11
C ASN A 566 13.86 19.91 22.97
N ASP A 567 14.98 20.52 23.37
CA ASP A 567 15.98 19.89 24.24
C ASP A 567 15.35 19.32 25.52
N GLY A 568 15.67 18.08 25.87
CA GLY A 568 15.21 17.39 27.07
C GLY A 568 13.76 16.90 27.05
N VAL A 569 13.03 17.05 25.93
CA VAL A 569 11.64 16.60 25.82
C VAL A 569 11.58 15.11 25.49
N THR A 570 10.64 14.40 26.11
CA THR A 570 10.28 13.04 25.70
C THR A 570 9.03 13.05 24.83
N LEU A 571 9.10 12.46 23.63
CA LEU A 571 7.94 12.17 22.78
C LEU A 571 7.60 10.69 22.90
N ALA A 572 6.40 10.36 23.39
CA ALA A 572 6.07 9.01 23.78
C ALA A 572 4.69 8.52 23.30
N SER A 573 4.55 7.21 23.16
CA SER A 573 3.27 6.50 23.15
C SER A 573 3.43 5.12 23.83
N ASP A 574 2.39 4.29 23.84
CA ASP A 574 2.30 3.10 24.70
C ASP A 574 2.44 1.75 23.98
N ARG A 575 3.21 1.69 22.87
CA ARG A 575 3.49 0.44 22.14
C ARG A 575 3.95 -0.67 23.11
N GLY A 576 3.25 -1.80 23.07
CA GLY A 576 3.46 -2.95 23.97
C GLY A 576 2.49 -3.02 25.15
N LYS A 577 1.65 -2.00 25.40
CA LYS A 577 0.64 -2.03 26.47
C LYS A 577 -0.68 -2.61 25.96
N LYS A 578 -1.15 -3.72 26.55
CA LYS A 578 -2.51 -4.28 26.32
C LYS A 578 -2.93 -4.34 24.84
N ALA A 579 -2.13 -4.96 23.99
CA ALA A 579 -2.33 -5.01 22.54
C ALA A 579 -2.03 -3.71 21.73
N SER A 580 -1.55 -2.64 22.38
CA SER A 580 -1.23 -1.39 21.69
C SER A 580 0.01 -1.53 20.82
N THR A 581 -0.10 -1.10 19.56
CA THR A 581 1.04 -0.88 18.66
C THR A 581 1.65 0.51 18.83
N GLY A 582 1.13 1.33 19.76
CA GLY A 582 1.48 2.73 19.92
C GLY A 582 0.81 3.60 18.86
N ALA A 583 0.86 4.91 19.09
CA ALA A 583 0.32 5.89 18.17
C ALA A 583 0.89 5.68 16.76
N PHE A 584 0.03 5.78 15.75
CA PHE A 584 0.44 5.69 14.35
C PHE A 584 0.69 7.08 13.78
N VAL A 585 1.96 7.44 13.63
CA VAL A 585 2.40 8.74 13.12
C VAL A 585 2.98 8.56 11.72
N PHE A 586 2.38 9.17 10.69
CA PHE A 586 2.82 8.94 9.32
C PHE A 586 2.80 10.19 8.45
N SER A 587 3.54 10.14 7.33
CA SER A 587 3.39 11.09 6.23
C SER A 587 3.44 10.34 4.90
N ASP A 588 2.43 10.56 4.05
CA ASP A 588 2.43 10.09 2.66
C ASP A 588 3.10 11.11 1.71
N SER A 589 3.51 12.28 2.22
CA SER A 589 4.22 13.30 1.44
C SER A 589 5.73 13.18 1.62
N TYR A 590 6.47 13.64 0.61
CA TYR A 590 7.93 13.58 0.55
C TYR A 590 8.59 14.72 1.36
N VAL A 591 8.32 14.77 2.67
CA VAL A 591 8.86 15.74 3.63
C VAL A 591 10.11 15.18 4.30
N ASN A 592 11.14 16.02 4.51
CA ASN A 592 12.40 15.59 5.10
C ASN A 592 13.10 16.66 5.97
N PRO A 593 13.52 16.35 7.21
CA PRO A 593 13.07 15.21 8.03
C PRO A 593 11.63 15.44 8.53
N MET A 594 10.97 14.39 9.06
CA MET A 594 9.70 14.59 9.80
C MET A 594 9.94 15.34 11.12
N PHE A 595 10.98 14.96 11.87
CA PHE A 595 11.32 15.52 13.17
C PHE A 595 12.79 15.96 13.24
N ASN A 596 13.02 17.14 13.80
CA ASN A 596 14.34 17.59 14.26
C ASN A 596 14.41 17.49 15.78
N ALA A 597 15.25 16.60 16.30
CA ALA A 597 15.40 16.39 17.73
C ALA A 597 16.51 17.28 18.32
N GLY A 598 16.21 17.89 19.47
CA GLY A 598 17.16 18.60 20.33
C GLY A 598 18.16 17.67 21.03
N ALA A 599 18.92 18.24 21.98
CA ALA A 599 19.77 17.48 22.90
C ALA A 599 18.91 16.77 23.97
N ASP A 600 19.39 15.65 24.49
CA ASP A 600 18.74 14.94 25.61
C ASP A 600 17.27 14.55 25.34
N VAL A 601 16.92 14.33 24.06
CA VAL A 601 15.57 13.93 23.64
C VAL A 601 15.43 12.42 23.71
N ARG A 602 14.28 11.95 24.20
CA ARG A 602 13.85 10.54 24.11
C ARG A 602 12.62 10.41 23.23
N ILE A 603 12.61 9.43 22.33
CA ILE A 603 11.44 9.09 21.50
C ILE A 603 11.12 7.61 21.72
N THR A 604 9.93 7.31 22.27
CA THR A 604 9.58 5.95 22.67
C THR A 604 8.16 5.50 22.34
N GLY A 605 8.00 4.22 22.01
CA GLY A 605 6.70 3.56 21.99
C GLY A 605 5.76 3.97 20.86
N ILE A 606 6.29 4.50 19.74
CA ILE A 606 5.50 5.04 18.61
C ILE A 606 5.76 4.21 17.33
N THR A 607 4.74 4.06 16.49
CA THR A 607 4.91 3.55 15.12
C THR A 607 4.99 4.71 14.13
N PHE A 608 6.09 4.79 13.38
CA PHE A 608 6.35 5.78 12.35
C PHE A 608 6.34 5.18 10.93
N LYS A 609 5.65 5.85 10.00
CA LYS A 609 5.62 5.49 8.58
C LYS A 609 5.92 6.67 7.65
N GLY A 610 6.94 6.51 6.80
CA GLY A 610 7.26 7.40 5.69
C GLY A 610 6.65 6.97 4.35
N ALA A 611 6.79 7.83 3.34
CA ALA A 611 6.11 7.72 2.05
C ALA A 611 6.75 6.74 1.03
N ASP A 612 7.97 6.24 1.26
CA ASP A 612 8.73 5.50 0.24
C ASP A 612 9.44 4.26 0.79
N SER A 613 8.73 3.13 0.78
CA SER A 613 9.22 1.80 1.15
C SER A 613 9.90 1.04 0.01
N GLU A 614 9.87 1.60 -1.21
CA GLU A 614 10.25 0.90 -2.43
C GLU A 614 11.77 0.77 -2.60
N ARG A 615 12.17 -0.32 -3.27
CA ARG A 615 13.59 -0.58 -3.55
C ARG A 615 14.19 0.37 -4.58
N ARG A 616 13.38 0.93 -5.48
CA ARG A 616 13.79 1.90 -6.52
C ARG A 616 15.01 1.45 -7.37
N ILE A 617 15.19 0.14 -7.60
CA ILE A 617 16.35 -0.42 -8.32
C ILE A 617 16.43 0.10 -9.77
N GLU A 618 15.30 0.10 -10.49
CA GLU A 618 15.25 0.59 -11.87
C GLU A 618 15.57 2.09 -11.96
N PHE A 619 15.04 2.89 -11.03
CA PHE A 619 15.31 4.32 -10.92
C PHE A 619 16.79 4.60 -10.65
N HIS A 620 17.39 3.89 -9.69
CA HIS A 620 18.83 3.98 -9.41
C HIS A 620 19.66 3.63 -10.65
N ALA A 621 19.34 2.52 -11.34
CA ALA A 621 20.08 2.11 -12.54
C ALA A 621 19.99 3.18 -13.65
N ARG A 622 18.79 3.69 -13.93
CA ARG A 622 18.54 4.72 -14.95
C ARG A 622 19.24 6.06 -14.64
N THR A 623 19.44 6.38 -13.36
CA THR A 623 20.00 7.68 -12.96
C THR A 623 21.50 7.66 -12.67
N LEU A 624 22.05 6.53 -12.22
CA LEU A 624 23.44 6.47 -11.72
C LEU A 624 24.32 5.42 -12.41
N LEU A 625 23.79 4.52 -13.24
CA LEU A 625 24.57 3.45 -13.88
C LEU A 625 24.69 3.61 -15.40
N GLY A 626 25.90 3.40 -15.90
CA GLY A 626 26.20 3.39 -17.34
C GLY A 626 26.47 4.77 -17.94
N PRO A 627 26.91 4.81 -19.21
CA PRO A 627 27.28 6.06 -19.90
C PRO A 627 26.08 6.99 -20.17
N ASP A 628 24.87 6.44 -20.23
CA ASP A 628 23.62 7.15 -20.54
C ASP A 628 22.80 7.50 -19.28
N ALA A 629 23.42 7.42 -18.09
CA ALA A 629 22.77 7.70 -16.82
C ALA A 629 22.24 9.15 -16.76
N LEU A 630 21.01 9.34 -16.29
CA LEU A 630 20.38 10.66 -16.22
C LEU A 630 21.09 11.63 -15.24
N GLY A 631 21.92 11.10 -14.34
CA GLY A 631 22.75 11.87 -13.42
C GLY A 631 22.20 11.95 -12.00
N ARG A 632 23.10 12.30 -11.08
CA ARG A 632 22.82 12.45 -9.64
C ARG A 632 21.73 13.48 -9.35
N ASP A 633 21.69 14.57 -10.12
CA ASP A 633 20.68 15.62 -9.94
C ASP A 633 19.26 15.10 -10.14
N VAL A 634 19.05 14.12 -11.04
CA VAL A 634 17.73 13.49 -11.23
C VAL A 634 17.44 12.53 -10.07
N TYR A 635 18.43 11.74 -9.62
CA TYR A 635 18.25 10.80 -8.51
C TYR A 635 17.74 11.49 -7.23
N TYR A 636 18.32 12.66 -6.87
CA TYR A 636 17.96 13.38 -5.65
C TYR A 636 16.73 14.30 -5.77
N LYS A 637 16.11 14.42 -6.96
CA LYS A 637 14.77 15.06 -7.05
C LYS A 637 13.69 14.23 -6.37
N LEU A 638 13.87 12.92 -6.31
CA LEU A 638 13.08 12.09 -5.41
C LEU A 638 13.65 12.26 -4.00
N VAL A 639 12.92 12.98 -3.13
CA VAL A 639 13.42 13.40 -1.81
C VAL A 639 13.87 12.19 -0.99
N ALA A 640 15.07 12.27 -0.43
CA ALA A 640 15.61 11.34 0.55
C ALA A 640 14.92 11.58 1.89
N LEU A 641 14.16 10.60 2.39
CA LEU A 641 13.26 10.79 3.54
C LEU A 641 13.91 10.29 4.83
N ASP A 642 13.95 11.18 5.83
CA ASP A 642 14.32 10.86 7.20
C ASP A 642 13.13 11.03 8.16
N CYS A 643 13.02 10.16 9.17
CA CYS A 643 12.03 10.38 10.25
C CYS A 643 12.59 11.35 11.27
N ILE A 644 13.63 10.95 11.98
CA ILE A 644 14.27 11.70 13.06
C ILE A 644 15.66 12.11 12.58
N LYS A 645 15.92 13.42 12.66
CA LYS A 645 17.27 13.97 12.45
C LYS A 645 17.74 14.66 13.71
N THR A 646 19.01 14.45 14.07
CA THR A 646 19.68 15.23 15.11
C THR A 646 21.11 15.61 14.73
N VAL A 647 21.58 16.71 15.33
CA VAL A 647 22.98 17.18 15.35
C VAL A 647 23.48 17.36 16.79
N LYS A 648 22.67 16.98 17.78
CA LYS A 648 22.84 17.26 19.20
C LYS A 648 23.27 15.99 19.94
N ASP A 649 23.68 16.10 21.20
CA ASP A 649 24.11 14.95 21.99
C ASP A 649 22.92 14.20 22.61
N ASN A 650 23.13 12.94 22.95
CA ASN A 650 22.25 12.16 23.84
C ASN A 650 20.80 12.01 23.34
N LEU A 651 20.64 11.56 22.09
CA LEU A 651 19.34 11.09 21.57
C LEU A 651 19.12 9.64 22.00
N GLU A 652 17.98 9.37 22.63
CA GLU A 652 17.47 8.02 22.92
C GLU A 652 16.26 7.71 22.03
N VAL A 653 16.29 6.58 21.32
CA VAL A 653 15.16 6.10 20.53
C VAL A 653 14.90 4.64 20.87
N ASP A 654 13.73 4.37 21.42
CA ASP A 654 13.42 3.05 21.94
C ASP A 654 11.99 2.58 21.72
N ASN A 655 11.76 1.27 21.71
CA ASN A 655 10.42 0.68 21.65
C ASN A 655 9.55 1.18 20.47
N CYS A 656 10.15 1.66 19.38
CA CYS A 656 9.43 2.20 18.21
C CYS A 656 9.43 1.23 17.03
N GLU A 657 8.49 1.43 16.11
CA GLU A 657 8.48 0.82 14.78
C GLU A 657 8.73 1.91 13.73
N PHE A 658 9.58 1.63 12.74
CA PHE A 658 9.93 2.57 11.68
C PHE A 658 9.92 1.91 10.32
N SER A 659 9.24 2.54 9.36
CA SER A 659 9.26 2.08 7.98
C SER A 659 9.03 3.15 6.92
N GLY A 660 9.42 2.89 5.67
CA GLY A 660 9.12 3.77 4.54
C GLY A 660 9.97 5.03 4.44
N PHE A 661 11.12 5.06 5.12
CA PHE A 661 12.07 6.17 5.08
C PHE A 661 13.20 5.87 4.10
N SER A 662 13.10 6.45 2.90
CA SER A 662 14.00 6.15 1.79
C SER A 662 15.47 6.53 2.02
N HIS A 663 15.78 7.37 3.00
CA HIS A 663 17.16 7.58 3.45
C HIS A 663 17.40 6.93 4.79
N SER A 664 16.84 7.44 5.90
CA SER A 664 16.94 6.74 7.18
C SER A 664 15.89 7.17 8.20
N PRO A 665 15.18 6.25 8.88
CA PRO A 665 14.31 6.65 9.98
C PRO A 665 15.07 7.35 11.10
N VAL A 666 16.32 6.94 11.39
CA VAL A 666 17.14 7.61 12.42
C VAL A 666 18.45 8.10 11.79
N PHE A 667 18.50 9.40 11.48
CA PHE A 667 19.69 10.06 10.95
C PHE A 667 20.40 10.93 11.99
N ILE A 668 21.54 10.44 12.46
CA ILE A 668 22.40 11.11 13.44
C ILE A 668 23.52 11.83 12.70
N SER A 669 23.23 13.06 12.26
CA SER A 669 24.18 13.87 11.48
C SER A 669 25.31 14.49 12.33
N GLY A 670 25.18 14.49 13.65
CA GLY A 670 26.21 14.93 14.59
C GLY A 670 25.79 14.65 16.03
N GLY A 671 26.74 14.77 16.95
CA GLY A 671 26.53 14.53 18.38
C GLY A 671 27.18 13.24 18.88
N LYS A 672 27.12 13.01 20.18
CA LYS A 672 27.69 11.83 20.86
C LYS A 672 26.68 11.22 21.83
N ASP A 673 27.03 10.02 22.31
CA ASP A 673 26.31 9.32 23.36
C ASP A 673 24.84 9.01 23.00
N HIS A 674 24.56 8.72 21.73
CA HIS A 674 23.23 8.32 21.27
C HIS A 674 22.94 6.84 21.59
N HIS A 675 21.68 6.50 21.89
CA HIS A 675 21.25 5.14 22.20
C HIS A 675 19.99 4.78 21.41
N ILE A 676 20.11 3.81 20.51
CA ILE A 676 19.02 3.36 19.63
C ILE A 676 18.75 1.88 19.94
N HIS A 677 17.68 1.57 20.66
CA HIS A 677 17.47 0.22 21.16
C HIS A 677 16.04 -0.29 21.14
N HIS A 678 15.85 -1.60 21.04
CA HIS A 678 14.51 -2.20 21.12
C HIS A 678 13.51 -1.65 20.08
N ASN A 679 13.99 -1.32 18.88
CA ASN A 679 13.13 -0.84 17.79
C ASN A 679 12.94 -1.92 16.71
N PHE A 680 11.85 -1.83 15.96
CA PHE A 680 11.66 -2.57 14.71
C PHE A 680 11.85 -1.62 13.52
N LEU A 681 12.94 -1.79 12.76
CA LEU A 681 13.34 -0.92 11.66
C LEU A 681 13.26 -1.69 10.34
N HIS A 682 12.27 -1.38 9.50
CA HIS A 682 12.04 -2.18 8.30
C HIS A 682 11.58 -1.41 7.06
N HIS A 683 11.78 -2.01 5.89
CA HIS A 683 11.31 -1.49 4.60
C HIS A 683 11.84 -0.08 4.28
N ASN A 684 13.10 0.20 4.63
CA ASN A 684 13.82 1.41 4.25
C ASN A 684 14.78 1.06 3.09
N GLN A 685 14.24 0.95 1.87
CA GLN A 685 14.86 0.14 0.81
C GLN A 685 15.47 0.90 -0.37
N ARG A 686 15.45 2.23 -0.43
CA ARG A 686 15.85 2.90 -1.68
C ARG A 686 17.29 2.54 -2.07
N GLN A 687 17.46 1.98 -3.27
CA GLN A 687 18.76 1.56 -3.79
C GLN A 687 19.72 2.75 -3.90
N GLY A 688 20.88 2.66 -3.22
CA GLY A 688 21.84 3.75 -3.07
C GLY A 688 21.69 4.58 -1.79
N LEU A 689 20.59 4.42 -1.05
CA LEU A 689 20.31 5.00 0.27
C LEU A 689 19.74 3.90 1.20
N GLY A 690 18.63 4.14 1.91
CA GLY A 690 17.87 3.11 2.64
C GLY A 690 18.58 2.50 3.85
N TYR A 691 18.83 3.28 4.89
CA TYR A 691 19.57 2.88 6.08
C TYR A 691 18.65 2.78 7.28
N GLY A 692 18.65 1.69 8.06
CA GLY A 692 17.88 1.62 9.32
C GLY A 692 18.33 2.69 10.31
N VAL A 693 19.64 2.75 10.61
CA VAL A 693 20.27 3.85 11.36
C VAL A 693 21.44 4.40 10.57
N CYS A 694 21.48 5.72 10.36
CA CYS A 694 22.54 6.39 9.63
C CYS A 694 23.31 7.37 10.51
N LEU A 695 24.64 7.30 10.49
CA LEU A 695 25.53 8.19 11.23
C LEU A 695 26.39 9.02 10.28
N ASP A 696 26.56 10.30 10.58
CA ASP A 696 27.64 11.12 10.03
C ASP A 696 28.77 11.30 11.05
N LYS A 697 29.10 12.54 11.45
CA LYS A 697 30.16 12.80 12.43
C LYS A 697 29.62 12.63 13.87
N SER A 698 29.26 11.41 14.22
CA SER A 698 28.56 11.08 15.47
C SER A 698 28.95 9.72 16.06
N THR A 699 28.54 9.47 17.31
CA THR A 699 28.72 8.15 17.96
C THR A 699 27.44 7.61 18.59
N ALA A 700 27.13 6.32 18.38
CA ALA A 700 25.94 5.68 18.93
C ALA A 700 26.16 4.25 19.44
N LEU A 701 25.36 3.86 20.44
CA LEU A 701 25.07 2.50 20.84
C LEU A 701 23.77 2.05 20.18
N ILE A 702 23.80 0.94 19.45
CA ILE A 702 22.67 0.43 18.67
C ILE A 702 22.44 -1.04 19.04
N GLU A 703 21.38 -1.34 19.80
CA GLU A 703 21.22 -2.69 20.35
C GLU A 703 19.79 -3.19 20.55
N TYR A 704 19.62 -4.51 20.57
CA TYR A 704 18.32 -5.16 20.77
C TYR A 704 17.26 -4.81 19.70
N ASN A 705 17.66 -4.31 18.53
CA ASN A 705 16.74 -3.98 17.45
C ASN A 705 16.44 -5.19 16.56
N LEU A 706 15.22 -5.22 16.02
CA LEU A 706 14.85 -6.06 14.88
C LEU A 706 14.97 -5.24 13.60
N MET A 707 15.63 -5.79 12.59
CA MET A 707 15.93 -5.09 11.34
C MET A 707 15.64 -5.99 10.14
N ASN A 708 14.87 -5.49 9.18
CA ASN A 708 14.56 -6.24 7.97
C ASN A 708 14.27 -5.36 6.76
N ALA A 709 14.59 -5.82 5.56
CA ALA A 709 14.29 -5.08 4.33
C ALA A 709 14.76 -3.62 4.41
N ASN A 710 15.95 -3.38 4.95
CA ASN A 710 16.67 -2.13 4.73
C ASN A 710 17.66 -2.35 3.57
N ARG A 711 18.23 -1.30 2.99
CA ARG A 711 19.38 -1.50 2.10
C ARG A 711 20.67 -1.75 2.90
N HIS A 712 20.89 -0.96 3.95
CA HIS A 712 21.78 -1.30 5.07
C HIS A 712 20.97 -1.15 6.37
N ASP A 713 21.18 -2.02 7.34
CA ASP A 713 20.53 -1.89 8.63
C ASP A 713 21.18 -0.79 9.47
N ILE A 714 22.51 -0.67 9.38
CA ILE A 714 23.30 0.41 10.01
C ILE A 714 24.30 0.93 8.99
N ALA A 715 24.45 2.24 8.87
CA ALA A 715 25.44 2.87 8.01
C ALA A 715 26.12 4.07 8.69
N GLY A 716 27.39 4.30 8.37
CA GLY A 716 28.12 5.49 8.78
C GLY A 716 28.91 6.11 7.62
N THR A 717 29.00 7.45 7.56
CA THR A 717 29.84 8.15 6.56
C THR A 717 31.34 7.90 6.76
N GLY A 718 31.74 7.42 7.94
CA GLY A 718 33.13 7.21 8.34
C GLY A 718 33.94 8.49 8.51
N ALA A 719 33.26 9.63 8.63
CA ALA A 719 33.91 10.90 8.97
C ALA A 719 34.86 10.73 10.18
N PRO A 720 36.07 11.32 10.15
CA PRO A 720 37.00 11.19 11.27
C PRO A 720 36.36 11.58 12.62
N GLY A 721 36.42 10.66 13.58
CA GLY A 721 35.83 10.82 14.91
C GLY A 721 34.47 10.15 15.12
N SER A 722 33.79 9.68 14.07
CA SER A 722 32.53 8.93 14.20
C SER A 722 32.74 7.47 14.63
N GLY A 723 31.69 6.79 15.08
CA GLY A 723 31.79 5.35 15.38
C GLY A 723 30.51 4.78 15.98
N TYR A 724 30.35 3.47 15.96
CA TYR A 724 29.21 2.84 16.61
C TYR A 724 29.56 1.52 17.27
N GLN A 725 28.77 1.18 18.28
CA GLN A 725 28.65 -0.17 18.81
C GLN A 725 27.29 -0.74 18.38
N ALA A 726 27.30 -1.90 17.73
CA ALA A 726 26.13 -2.65 17.34
C ALA A 726 26.13 -4.01 18.06
N SER A 727 25.19 -4.20 19.00
CA SER A 727 25.10 -5.43 19.79
C SER A 727 23.70 -5.98 19.95
N ASN A 728 23.55 -7.30 20.04
CA ASN A 728 22.24 -7.93 20.29
C ASN A 728 21.13 -7.59 19.27
N ASN A 729 21.48 -7.19 18.04
CA ASN A 729 20.49 -6.93 16.99
C ASN A 729 20.21 -8.20 16.18
N VAL A 730 19.01 -8.28 15.60
CA VAL A 730 18.62 -9.33 14.64
C VAL A 730 18.36 -8.72 13.28
N GLN A 731 19.16 -9.13 12.29
CA GLN A 731 18.85 -8.95 10.89
C GLN A 731 18.04 -10.16 10.42
N MET A 732 16.82 -9.92 9.92
CA MET A 732 15.78 -10.96 9.77
C MET A 732 15.81 -11.73 8.44
N GLY A 733 16.59 -11.29 7.45
CA GLY A 733 16.84 -12.07 6.25
C GLY A 733 16.97 -11.27 4.96
N ILE A 734 16.31 -10.11 4.84
CA ILE A 734 16.38 -9.30 3.62
C ILE A 734 17.21 -8.04 3.85
N SER A 735 18.18 -7.86 2.96
CA SER A 735 18.91 -6.62 2.77
C SER A 735 19.23 -6.46 1.27
N LEU A 736 19.25 -5.23 0.74
CA LEU A 736 19.64 -5.01 -0.67
C LEU A 736 21.16 -5.00 -0.89
N SER A 737 21.91 -4.94 0.19
CA SER A 737 23.37 -4.93 0.20
C SER A 737 23.87 -5.45 1.54
N HIS A 738 25.15 -5.29 1.85
CA HIS A 738 25.69 -5.70 3.16
C HIS A 738 24.93 -5.04 4.33
N CYS A 739 24.80 -5.75 5.45
CA CYS A 739 23.88 -5.37 6.52
C CYS A 739 24.39 -4.14 7.29
N PHE A 740 25.61 -4.19 7.83
CA PHE A 740 26.23 -3.07 8.54
C PHE A 740 27.34 -2.44 7.70
N ASP A 741 27.37 -1.11 7.64
CA ASP A 741 28.30 -0.35 6.81
C ASP A 741 29.07 0.71 7.60
N MET A 742 30.28 1.00 7.12
CA MET A 742 31.05 2.17 7.49
C MET A 742 31.89 2.59 6.29
N HIS A 743 31.56 3.74 5.70
CA HIS A 743 32.24 4.29 4.53
C HIS A 743 33.71 4.63 4.83
N GLY A 744 34.58 4.46 3.84
CA GLY A 744 35.98 4.91 3.90
C GLY A 744 36.20 6.28 3.27
N GLY A 745 37.41 6.83 3.42
CA GLY A 745 37.76 8.13 2.83
C GLY A 745 37.68 8.18 1.30
N ARG A 746 37.78 7.02 0.63
CA ARG A 746 37.54 6.92 -0.82
C ARG A 746 36.08 7.19 -1.18
N ASP A 747 35.14 6.68 -0.39
CA ASP A 747 33.71 6.90 -0.60
C ASP A 747 33.33 8.37 -0.39
N ARG A 748 34.03 9.04 0.52
CA ARG A 748 33.91 10.49 0.77
C ARG A 748 34.69 11.35 -0.21
N GLY A 749 35.61 10.78 -0.99
CA GLY A 749 36.51 11.52 -1.87
C GLY A 749 37.48 12.45 -1.12
N ASP A 750 37.80 12.17 0.14
CA ASP A 750 38.58 13.05 1.02
C ASP A 750 40.10 12.79 1.00
N GLY A 751 40.55 11.85 0.15
CA GLY A 751 41.96 11.49 -0.02
C GLY A 751 42.53 10.62 1.11
N THR A 752 41.71 10.18 2.07
CA THR A 752 42.10 9.27 3.15
C THR A 752 41.59 7.85 2.92
N ASP A 753 42.01 6.91 3.76
CA ASP A 753 41.39 5.59 3.90
C ASP A 753 40.60 5.49 5.23
N ILE A 754 40.29 6.60 5.89
CA ILE A 754 39.69 6.59 7.24
C ILE A 754 38.24 6.10 7.19
N ALA A 755 37.86 5.17 8.06
CA ALA A 755 36.50 4.66 8.23
C ALA A 755 36.02 4.88 9.67
N GLY A 756 35.90 6.16 10.07
CA GLY A 756 35.57 6.55 11.44
C GLY A 756 36.69 6.26 12.44
N LYS A 757 36.33 6.40 13.72
CA LYS A 757 37.17 6.07 14.88
C LYS A 757 37.08 4.59 15.22
N TYR A 758 35.87 4.09 15.47
CA TYR A 758 35.65 2.69 15.85
C TYR A 758 34.36 2.10 15.28
N VAL A 759 34.35 0.77 15.10
CA VAL A 759 33.15 -0.01 14.74
C VAL A 759 33.16 -1.32 15.53
N LEU A 760 32.27 -1.46 16.50
CA LEU A 760 32.18 -2.67 17.33
C LEU A 760 30.89 -3.42 16.99
N MET A 761 31.00 -4.69 16.62
CA MET A 761 29.87 -5.51 16.18
C MET A 761 29.91 -6.86 16.89
N PHE A 762 29.06 -7.07 17.88
CA PHE A 762 29.08 -8.32 18.63
C PHE A 762 27.72 -8.81 19.08
N ASN A 763 27.59 -10.13 19.26
CA ASN A 763 26.33 -10.73 19.69
C ASN A 763 25.14 -10.35 18.79
N ASN A 764 25.33 -10.17 17.49
CA ASN A 764 24.23 -9.96 16.54
C ASN A 764 23.89 -11.28 15.83
N LEU A 765 22.63 -11.44 15.44
CA LEU A 765 22.16 -12.50 14.57
C LEU A 765 21.98 -11.95 13.15
N PHE A 766 22.69 -12.51 12.17
CA PHE A 766 22.56 -12.15 10.75
C PHE A 766 21.92 -13.29 9.96
N LEU A 767 20.68 -13.07 9.49
CA LEU A 767 19.96 -14.04 8.67
C LEU A 767 20.07 -13.78 7.16
N SER A 768 20.72 -12.70 6.73
CA SER A 768 20.86 -12.32 5.31
C SER A 768 21.77 -13.23 4.48
N ASP A 769 21.55 -13.22 3.16
CA ASP A 769 22.52 -13.73 2.17
C ASP A 769 23.63 -12.73 1.84
N GLU A 770 23.41 -11.46 2.18
CA GLU A 770 24.40 -10.41 2.01
C GLU A 770 25.46 -10.47 3.11
N TYR A 771 26.59 -9.79 2.89
CA TYR A 771 27.64 -9.70 3.91
C TYR A 771 27.07 -9.13 5.22
N PRO A 772 27.45 -9.65 6.41
CA PRO A 772 27.06 -9.04 7.69
C PRO A 772 27.61 -7.62 7.82
N TYR A 773 28.80 -7.37 7.24
CA TYR A 773 29.33 -6.03 7.02
C TYR A 773 30.35 -6.05 5.87
N TYR A 774 30.67 -4.87 5.33
CA TYR A 774 31.70 -4.72 4.30
C TYR A 774 32.73 -3.68 4.71
N LEU A 775 34.01 -4.08 4.80
CA LEU A 775 35.11 -3.15 5.13
C LEU A 775 35.43 -2.23 3.94
N ARG A 776 35.21 -0.92 4.12
CA ARG A 776 35.42 0.10 3.06
C ARG A 776 36.55 1.10 3.35
N GLY A 777 37.18 0.98 4.51
CA GLY A 777 38.36 1.74 4.90
C GLY A 777 38.96 1.20 6.21
N THR A 778 39.81 1.99 6.84
CA THR A 778 40.54 1.64 8.05
C THR A 778 40.11 2.56 9.19
N PRO A 779 39.60 2.04 10.31
CA PRO A 779 39.27 2.88 11.47
C PRO A 779 40.53 3.54 12.03
N THR A 780 40.40 4.72 12.65
CA THR A 780 41.56 5.35 13.31
C THR A 780 41.96 4.62 14.58
N ASP A 781 41.01 3.95 15.25
CA ASP A 781 41.24 3.18 16.47
C ASP A 781 41.15 1.67 16.17
N MET A 782 39.94 1.11 16.08
CA MET A 782 39.71 -0.33 15.92
C MET A 782 38.36 -0.66 15.30
N GLN A 783 38.26 -1.86 14.73
CA GLN A 783 36.99 -2.49 14.38
C GLN A 783 37.00 -3.94 14.87
N GLU A 784 35.94 -4.35 15.56
CA GLU A 784 35.79 -5.71 16.05
C GLU A 784 34.48 -6.36 15.57
N PHE A 785 34.56 -7.64 15.22
CA PHE A 785 33.43 -8.49 14.86
C PHE A 785 33.53 -9.83 15.59
N TYR A 786 32.73 -10.02 16.64
CA TYR A 786 32.84 -11.22 17.49
C TYR A 786 31.53 -11.67 18.14
N ASN A 787 31.45 -12.94 18.51
CA ASN A 787 30.26 -13.56 19.14
C ASN A 787 28.97 -13.39 18.33
N ASN A 788 29.06 -13.12 17.03
CA ASN A 788 27.88 -13.05 16.16
C ASN A 788 27.47 -14.45 15.71
N ALA A 789 26.19 -14.63 15.43
CA ALA A 789 25.63 -15.80 14.77
C ALA A 789 25.27 -15.45 13.33
N ILE A 790 25.74 -16.23 12.37
CA ILE A 790 25.61 -15.93 10.94
C ILE A 790 24.98 -17.12 10.23
N TYR A 791 23.90 -16.86 9.49
CA TYR A 791 23.13 -17.86 8.76
C TYR A 791 23.98 -18.63 7.74
N ASN A 792 24.83 -17.90 7.01
CA ASN A 792 25.70 -18.48 6.00
C ASN A 792 27.03 -18.99 6.56
N GLN A 793 27.60 -19.97 5.87
CA GLN A 793 28.95 -20.47 6.13
C GLN A 793 30.00 -19.43 5.71
N LEU A 794 31.13 -19.37 6.42
CA LEU A 794 32.19 -18.37 6.20
C LEU A 794 32.69 -18.31 4.74
N GLY A 795 32.70 -19.45 4.03
CA GLY A 795 33.21 -19.56 2.66
C GLY A 795 32.29 -19.01 1.56
N VAL A 796 31.10 -18.48 1.88
CA VAL A 796 30.18 -17.89 0.88
C VAL A 796 30.72 -16.59 0.30
N TRP A 797 31.53 -15.86 1.06
CA TRP A 797 31.98 -14.52 0.72
C TRP A 797 33.50 -14.45 0.53
N GLN A 798 33.95 -13.39 -0.13
CA GLN A 798 35.38 -13.08 -0.18
C GLN A 798 35.87 -12.69 1.22
N THR A 799 37.07 -13.15 1.57
CA THR A 799 37.64 -12.91 2.90
C THR A 799 38.12 -11.46 3.10
N GLY A 800 38.59 -10.79 2.05
CA GLY A 800 39.11 -9.41 2.12
C GLY A 800 38.14 -8.41 2.77
N PRO A 801 36.88 -8.31 2.30
CA PRO A 801 35.88 -7.43 2.87
C PRO A 801 35.54 -7.66 4.36
N LEU A 802 35.84 -8.83 4.92
CA LEU A 802 35.63 -9.12 6.34
C LEU A 802 36.91 -8.92 7.15
N TYR A 803 38.02 -9.51 6.71
CA TYR A 803 39.25 -9.57 7.51
C TYR A 803 40.23 -8.43 7.24
N GLY A 804 39.97 -7.58 6.25
CA GLY A 804 40.89 -6.55 5.78
C GLY A 804 42.17 -7.10 5.12
N THR A 805 42.96 -6.18 4.58
CA THR A 805 44.18 -6.50 3.84
C THR A 805 45.39 -5.70 4.33
N GLY A 806 46.60 -6.25 4.21
CA GLY A 806 47.84 -5.55 4.56
C GLY A 806 47.85 -4.95 5.97
N ALA A 807 48.19 -3.66 6.06
CA ALA A 807 48.27 -2.93 7.32
C ALA A 807 46.91 -2.72 8.03
N GLN A 808 45.79 -2.83 7.30
CA GLN A 808 44.45 -2.70 7.89
C GLN A 808 44.22 -3.74 8.99
N ARG A 809 44.78 -4.95 8.81
CA ARG A 809 44.64 -6.09 9.73
C ARG A 809 45.10 -5.80 11.15
N ASN A 810 45.95 -4.79 11.37
CA ASN A 810 46.40 -4.39 12.69
C ASN A 810 45.27 -3.74 13.52
N LYS A 811 44.17 -3.31 12.89
CA LYS A 811 43.03 -2.64 13.53
C LYS A 811 41.72 -3.40 13.37
N ILE A 812 41.70 -4.51 12.62
CA ILE A 812 40.51 -5.31 12.37
C ILE A 812 40.63 -6.62 13.15
N VAL A 813 39.71 -6.87 14.08
CA VAL A 813 39.66 -8.08 14.89
C VAL A 813 38.38 -8.85 14.57
N VAL A 814 38.53 -10.03 13.98
CA VAL A 814 37.42 -10.96 13.71
C VAL A 814 37.68 -12.25 14.47
N LYS A 815 36.86 -12.56 15.48
CA LYS A 815 37.07 -13.72 16.37
C LYS A 815 35.75 -14.31 16.84
N ASN A 816 35.74 -15.58 17.19
CA ASN A 816 34.63 -16.23 17.90
C ASN A 816 33.25 -15.93 17.29
N ASN A 817 33.06 -16.12 15.98
CA ASN A 817 31.73 -16.02 15.37
C ASN A 817 31.23 -17.41 15.00
N LEU A 818 29.95 -17.65 15.20
CA LEU A 818 29.27 -18.89 14.82
C LEU A 818 28.70 -18.72 13.41
N PHE A 819 29.31 -19.39 12.43
CA PHE A 819 28.83 -19.42 11.05
C PHE A 819 27.99 -20.66 10.77
N ASN A 820 27.14 -20.59 9.74
CA ASN A 820 26.32 -21.68 9.24
C ASN A 820 25.22 -22.14 10.21
N VAL A 821 24.55 -21.21 10.91
CA VAL A 821 23.48 -21.58 11.86
C VAL A 821 22.29 -22.30 11.21
N LYS A 822 22.13 -22.23 9.88
CA LYS A 822 21.12 -23.01 9.13
C LYS A 822 21.31 -24.53 9.22
N ALA A 823 22.56 -25.01 9.33
CA ALA A 823 22.87 -26.44 9.35
C ALA A 823 22.72 -27.05 10.75
N GLU A 824 22.52 -26.21 11.77
CA GLU A 824 22.37 -26.66 13.14
C GLU A 824 20.99 -27.25 13.44
N GLY A 825 20.10 -27.27 12.44
CA GLY A 825 18.76 -27.87 12.52
C GLY A 825 17.88 -27.07 13.45
N VAL A 826 17.00 -26.26 12.89
CA VAL A 826 15.89 -25.72 13.70
C VAL A 826 15.00 -26.91 14.06
N LEU A 827 15.01 -27.27 15.34
CA LEU A 827 13.95 -28.04 15.97
C LEU A 827 12.68 -27.19 15.88
N VAL A 828 11.94 -27.34 14.79
CA VAL A 828 10.56 -26.86 14.71
C VAL A 828 9.80 -27.64 15.79
N LYS A 829 9.25 -26.92 16.78
CA LYS A 829 8.26 -27.46 17.70
C LYS A 829 6.89 -27.37 17.07
#